data_AF-A0A2D7WP28-F1
#
_entry.id   AF-A0A2D7WP28-F1
#
_cell.length_a   1.000
_cell.length_b   1.000
_cell.length_c   1.000
_cell.angle_alpha   90.00
_cell.angle_beta   90.00
_cell.angle_gamma   90.00
#
_symmetry.space_group_name_H-M   'P 1'
#
loop_
_entity.id
_entity.type
_entity.pdbx_description
1 polymer ?
#
loop_
_entity_poly.entity_id
_entity_poly.type
_entity_poly.pdbx_seq_one_letter_code
_entity_poly.pdbx_strand_id
1 'polypeptide(L)'
;MPTTRIIKILPLVFLLLFARALGEDFTAGTSPGEVLVGDVIDELPIIDRNTNLVMLLEEIRSLVRKGDLEQAQTLAQKALLNIDLTEQNKFYLNQVRKEETKIFYEQAQIAFKDENYTLASQLLGRYRENVSLELSERKIQREAQLANQGDKDATLVGRLVEELDKAKKDLEEIRAKSGLAEDDSIPDLERLMEMEKAKISKTTVEAERLLVSARRDSARGQYDAALESIDEALANLPSNTATIALITDLYKAKQQIVWYKMGEAMLKGKIAQVQKLVFDYKTIEESRRKAETETLGVGDEIDFDAEIAKAQQKNIEQAELASDMIKEAKELIKNKDYAEADGILFKIKNFLEPSTLTWPIILEAALVKNRIWLEKSEDARKIKDWDAAKKHLSEFKTGFYQDRDIQGDTLSFGRPGLKETKGEKALEKELNLADDMESRIRDDQRDPYRRDITEYTPNWKDSRLELEDMLMRAKVQFINGDLTGATETYRTIETKYSDNLESKEMLKKISSMRQQESYLGYLKTRQEMLEEIEREWERPKVFDRQIEETQEAQSETTELENKLNLIKIPGVPFFESPLDEVMQELMRQAKQFDLTEQDPSKKGVQIIVLKPEGEPLPPVTITLQSLELGKMIQFITEMVGWTYDIRADAVVISKSGGTFKGRPLETEFYEIPQGTINRMTGGTGGGMGGGAADPFAPPPAGGGGAGDDTGIKIKAFLEGAGIPFDDAKGHKFVFDGFQMIVTHDRRSLDLIERILAKMDGEAGIQVEIETKFLEVQEGALDEITFDWKYSFGNPVPEVDPATGMPVVDVRGRPKAIYEKNFVGNTRTLAGAHSPSGVPRDISVSYPDNPDSNVIIPNPTPKLPGNIGIGEGVKPLIDVSQNFDGALGIIPDFQASVLVNALKRKQGTDLLSAPRVTVMNGIEATITVAQEFIYPTGYQQANIGTGGGGGGGGLGGLGGGVGGGINIPSATPEFGIVSPPDEEDGFREVGVVLRVTPTVQKYNQIHLVLNPKVTEFDGFVEYGGPVGSIGTGFSTATVLAPSGVLMPIFSVRKVTTEVTVFDGATVIIGGLTREEVKTVNDKIPVLGNLPLVGRLFQSSAESYQKRNLLIFVSANIVSAGGSPVRENIQNITPQSIFKDPVILTPTGTIRRSFKAGEDDGN
;
A
#
# COMPACT_ATOMS: atom_id res chain seq x y z
N MET A 1 3.98 36.72 20.46
CA MET A 1 4.89 37.87 20.18
C MET A 1 5.53 37.65 18.81
N PRO A 2 5.50 38.66 17.94
CA PRO A 2 6.78 39.24 17.52
C PRO A 2 6.69 40.78 17.47
N THR A 3 7.28 41.44 18.45
CA THR A 3 7.37 42.91 18.53
C THR A 3 8.81 43.35 18.74
N THR A 4 9.74 42.82 17.93
CA THR A 4 11.17 43.14 18.02
C THR A 4 11.86 43.25 16.65
N ARG A 5 11.16 43.71 15.61
CA ARG A 5 11.76 44.02 14.29
C ARG A 5 11.17 45.22 13.55
N ILE A 6 10.81 46.32 14.23
CA ILE A 6 10.29 47.54 13.57
C ILE A 6 11.03 48.84 14.01
N ILE A 7 12.31 48.81 14.42
CA ILE A 7 13.04 50.07 14.77
C ILE A 7 14.45 50.18 14.11
N LYS A 8 14.73 49.50 12.99
CA LYS A 8 16.02 49.68 12.28
C LYS A 8 15.94 49.64 10.76
N ILE A 9 14.93 50.28 10.17
CA ILE A 9 14.88 50.50 8.71
C ILE A 9 14.48 51.95 8.47
N LEU A 10 15.45 52.86 8.54
CA LEU A 10 15.30 54.22 8.00
C LEU A 10 16.60 54.93 7.57
N PRO A 11 17.83 54.35 7.68
CA PRO A 11 19.01 54.99 7.06
C PRO A 11 19.72 54.14 5.99
N LEU A 12 19.17 53.00 5.54
CA LEU A 12 19.82 52.14 4.52
C LEU A 12 19.30 52.37 3.08
N VAL A 13 18.16 53.04 2.93
CA VAL A 13 17.56 53.36 1.61
C VAL A 13 18.28 54.55 0.94
N PHE A 14 19.08 55.31 1.69
CA PHE A 14 19.82 56.46 1.17
C PHE A 14 21.21 56.11 0.60
N LEU A 15 21.74 54.91 0.88
CA LEU A 15 23.08 54.49 0.43
C LEU A 15 23.07 53.64 -0.85
N LEU A 16 21.91 53.06 -1.22
CA LEU A 16 21.74 52.24 -2.44
C LEU A 16 21.33 53.06 -3.68
N LEU A 17 20.99 54.34 -3.50
CA LEU A 17 20.66 55.28 -4.58
C LEU A 17 21.86 56.06 -5.12
N PHE A 18 23.06 55.86 -4.57
CA PHE A 18 24.28 56.57 -4.98
C PHE A 18 25.29 55.69 -5.77
N ALA A 19 25.01 54.40 -5.96
CA ALA A 19 25.85 53.48 -6.75
C ALA A 19 25.32 53.26 -8.18
N ARG A 20 24.47 54.16 -8.67
CA ARG A 20 23.85 54.13 -10.01
C ARG A 20 24.24 55.35 -10.87
N ALA A 21 25.51 55.74 -10.81
CA ALA A 21 26.10 56.73 -11.71
C ALA A 21 27.57 56.34 -11.98
N LEU A 22 27.97 56.31 -13.27
CA LEU A 22 29.21 55.77 -13.89
C LEU A 22 29.06 54.27 -14.28
N GLY A 23 28.65 53.86 -15.50
CA GLY A 23 29.27 54.05 -16.85
C GLY A 23 30.26 52.87 -17.09
N GLU A 24 30.27 52.03 -18.12
CA GLU A 24 29.80 51.98 -19.53
C GLU A 24 29.62 50.48 -19.94
N ASP A 25 28.56 50.11 -20.67
CA ASP A 25 28.46 49.74 -22.10
C ASP A 25 28.93 48.33 -22.52
N PHE A 26 28.01 47.54 -23.09
CA PHE A 26 28.12 46.98 -24.45
C PHE A 26 26.77 46.38 -24.90
N THR A 27 26.38 46.68 -26.14
CA THR A 27 25.04 46.51 -26.73
C THR A 27 24.90 45.29 -27.66
N ALA A 28 23.63 44.87 -27.84
CA ALA A 28 22.93 44.17 -28.94
C ALA A 28 23.68 43.93 -30.29
N GLY A 29 23.37 42.95 -31.16
CA GLY A 29 22.21 42.06 -31.34
C GLY A 29 22.21 41.52 -32.80
N THR A 30 21.24 40.65 -33.13
CA THR A 30 20.67 40.33 -34.47
C THR A 30 21.45 39.47 -35.50
N SER A 31 20.77 38.43 -36.00
CA SER A 31 20.86 37.88 -37.37
C SER A 31 19.95 38.69 -38.33
N PRO A 32 19.76 38.38 -39.65
CA PRO A 32 20.43 37.47 -40.60
C PRO A 32 20.75 38.15 -41.97
N GLY A 33 21.44 37.46 -42.91
CA GLY A 33 21.55 37.93 -44.31
C GLY A 33 22.56 37.19 -45.21
N GLU A 34 22.07 36.72 -46.35
CA GLU A 34 22.63 35.85 -47.40
C GLU A 34 23.74 36.43 -48.34
N VAL A 35 24.49 35.50 -49.00
CA VAL A 35 24.90 35.46 -50.44
C VAL A 35 26.34 35.84 -50.89
N LEU A 36 27.04 34.78 -51.40
CA LEU A 36 27.98 34.61 -52.54
C LEU A 36 29.52 34.80 -52.45
N VAL A 37 30.19 33.64 -52.65
CA VAL A 37 31.29 33.27 -53.59
C VAL A 37 32.67 33.94 -53.48
N GLY A 38 33.69 33.09 -53.29
CA GLY A 38 35.08 33.33 -53.70
C GLY A 38 36.00 32.17 -53.31
N ASP A 39 36.53 31.44 -54.31
CA ASP A 39 37.47 30.33 -54.20
C ASP A 39 38.70 30.64 -53.34
N VAL A 40 38.94 29.83 -52.30
CA VAL A 40 40.25 29.61 -51.68
C VAL A 40 40.33 28.14 -51.28
N ILE A 41 41.50 27.54 -51.50
CA ILE A 41 41.84 26.14 -51.20
C ILE A 41 41.71 25.92 -49.68
N ASP A 42 40.67 25.22 -49.22
CA ASP A 42 40.39 25.04 -47.79
C ASP A 42 41.08 23.80 -47.21
N GLU A 43 42.00 24.03 -46.27
CA GLU A 43 42.47 23.05 -45.31
C GLU A 43 41.28 22.51 -44.49
N LEU A 44 41.27 21.21 -44.20
CA LEU A 44 40.23 20.57 -43.39
C LEU A 44 40.05 21.31 -42.04
N PRO A 45 38.81 21.57 -41.58
CA PRO A 45 38.56 22.30 -40.34
C PRO A 45 39.24 21.64 -39.13
N ILE A 46 39.82 22.45 -38.26
CA ILE A 46 40.47 21.99 -37.02
C ILE A 46 39.38 21.53 -36.04
N ILE A 47 39.36 20.23 -35.73
CA ILE A 47 38.41 19.63 -34.78
C ILE A 47 39.01 19.64 -33.38
N ASP A 48 38.46 20.48 -32.50
CA ASP A 48 38.80 20.58 -31.07
C ASP A 48 37.53 20.39 -30.19
N ARG A 49 37.69 20.38 -28.86
CA ARG A 49 36.62 20.14 -27.87
C ARG A 49 35.41 21.09 -27.97
N ASN A 50 35.58 22.26 -28.59
CA ASN A 50 34.54 23.29 -28.76
C ASN A 50 33.85 23.27 -30.14
N THR A 51 34.10 22.24 -30.97
CA THR A 51 33.53 22.16 -32.32
C THR A 51 32.02 21.98 -32.30
N ASN A 52 31.29 22.72 -33.14
CA ASN A 52 29.84 22.56 -33.26
C ASN A 52 29.51 21.25 -34.00
N LEU A 53 29.11 20.24 -33.23
CA LEU A 53 28.82 18.88 -33.71
C LEU A 53 27.66 18.80 -34.72
N VAL A 54 26.71 19.74 -34.69
CA VAL A 54 25.59 19.79 -35.64
C VAL A 54 26.09 20.22 -37.01
N MET A 55 26.87 21.30 -37.05
CA MET A 55 27.47 21.82 -38.28
C MET A 55 28.44 20.79 -38.88
N LEU A 56 29.25 20.15 -38.04
CA LEU A 56 30.19 19.12 -38.47
C LEU A 56 29.47 17.88 -39.06
N LEU A 57 28.38 17.43 -38.45
CA LEU A 57 27.58 16.33 -38.99
C LEU A 57 26.93 16.69 -40.33
N GLU A 58 26.44 17.92 -40.47
CA GLU A 58 25.85 18.41 -41.71
C GLU A 58 26.89 18.57 -42.82
N GLU A 59 28.10 19.00 -42.46
CA GLU A 59 29.26 19.07 -43.35
C GLU A 59 29.67 17.69 -43.86
N ILE A 60 29.82 16.69 -42.98
CA ILE A 60 30.09 15.29 -43.36
C ILE A 60 29.00 14.79 -44.32
N ARG A 61 27.72 14.99 -44.00
CA ARG A 61 26.61 14.61 -44.89
C ARG A 61 26.62 15.36 -46.22
N SER A 62 27.10 16.60 -46.24
CA SER A 62 27.23 17.37 -47.47
C SER A 62 28.33 16.81 -48.38
N LEU A 63 29.45 16.37 -47.80
CA LEU A 63 30.55 15.75 -48.54
C LEU A 63 30.16 14.39 -49.10
N VAL A 64 29.45 13.57 -48.32
CA VAL A 64 28.88 12.30 -48.80
C VAL A 64 27.93 12.54 -49.98
N ARG A 65 27.04 13.55 -49.88
CA ARG A 65 26.14 13.92 -50.99
C ARG A 65 26.87 14.43 -52.24
N LYS A 66 28.04 15.05 -52.08
CA LYS A 66 28.90 15.50 -53.18
C LYS A 66 29.74 14.37 -53.79
N GLY A 67 29.81 13.21 -53.12
CA GLY A 67 30.60 12.05 -53.57
C GLY A 67 32.05 12.05 -53.06
N ASP A 68 32.46 13.03 -52.25
CA ASP A 68 33.81 13.15 -51.69
C ASP A 68 33.96 12.29 -50.42
N LEU A 69 33.90 10.97 -50.61
CA LEU A 69 33.88 9.98 -49.53
C LEU A 69 35.15 9.97 -48.68
N GLU A 70 36.32 10.24 -49.28
CA GLU A 70 37.61 10.23 -48.59
C GLU A 70 37.76 11.39 -47.59
N GLN A 71 37.31 12.59 -47.97
CA GLN A 71 37.29 13.75 -47.07
C GLN A 71 36.24 13.58 -45.97
N ALA A 72 35.05 13.07 -46.32
CA ALA A 72 34.00 12.76 -45.36
C ALA A 72 34.46 11.73 -44.31
N GLN A 73 35.16 10.69 -44.74
CA GLN A 73 35.76 9.68 -43.85
C GLN A 73 36.78 10.30 -42.91
N THR A 74 37.69 11.13 -43.44
CA THR A 74 38.76 11.76 -42.64
C THR A 74 38.19 12.67 -41.56
N LEU A 75 37.13 13.43 -41.87
CA LEU A 75 36.43 14.27 -40.90
C LEU A 75 35.68 13.46 -39.85
N ALA A 76 34.98 12.39 -40.26
CA ALA A 76 34.30 11.50 -39.33
C ALA A 76 35.28 10.82 -38.36
N GLN A 77 36.42 10.33 -38.86
CA GLN A 77 37.47 9.71 -38.03
C GLN A 77 38.09 10.70 -37.06
N LYS A 78 38.45 11.91 -37.52
CA LYS A 78 39.01 12.95 -36.64
C LYS A 78 37.99 13.38 -35.58
N ALA A 79 36.70 13.46 -35.92
CA ALA A 79 35.65 13.78 -34.96
C ALA A 79 35.51 12.71 -33.86
N LEU A 80 35.56 11.43 -34.24
CA LEU A 80 35.47 10.32 -33.29
C LEU A 80 36.74 10.15 -32.43
N LEU A 81 37.91 10.56 -32.94
CA LEU A 81 39.19 10.47 -32.21
C LEU A 81 39.44 11.66 -31.27
N ASN A 82 39.10 12.89 -31.68
CA ASN A 82 39.48 14.10 -30.95
C ASN A 82 38.41 14.59 -29.96
N ILE A 83 37.17 14.12 -30.07
CA ILE A 83 36.05 14.59 -29.23
C ILE A 83 35.69 13.52 -28.20
N ASP A 84 35.80 13.88 -26.92
CA ASP A 84 35.49 12.99 -25.80
C ASP A 84 33.99 12.64 -25.74
N LEU A 85 33.68 11.37 -25.48
CA LEU A 85 32.30 10.85 -25.38
C LEU A 85 31.63 11.27 -24.06
N THR A 86 30.99 12.44 -24.04
CA THR A 86 30.19 12.94 -22.90
C THR A 86 28.69 12.70 -23.12
N GLU A 87 27.86 12.69 -22.06
CA GLU A 87 26.40 12.52 -22.21
C GLU A 87 25.76 13.55 -23.14
N GLN A 88 26.26 14.79 -23.13
CA GLN A 88 25.76 15.88 -23.98
C GLN A 88 26.11 15.67 -25.48
N ASN A 89 27.27 15.08 -25.77
CA ASN A 89 27.76 14.92 -27.15
C ASN A 89 27.48 13.54 -27.76
N LYS A 90 27.10 12.56 -26.93
CA LYS A 90 26.86 11.15 -27.29
C LYS A 90 25.92 10.98 -28.48
N PHE A 91 24.83 11.75 -28.53
CA PHE A 91 23.85 11.64 -29.61
C PHE A 91 24.46 11.97 -30.98
N TYR A 92 25.20 13.08 -31.08
CA TYR A 92 25.78 13.54 -32.34
C TYR A 92 26.96 12.68 -32.78
N LEU A 93 27.82 12.24 -31.86
CA LEU A 93 28.92 11.33 -32.17
C LEU A 93 28.42 9.97 -32.69
N ASN A 94 27.29 9.47 -32.17
CA ASN A 94 26.66 8.26 -32.70
C ASN A 94 26.10 8.48 -34.12
N GLN A 95 25.58 9.67 -34.44
CA GLN A 95 25.18 9.99 -35.81
C GLN A 95 26.39 10.09 -36.75
N VAL A 96 27.51 10.68 -36.31
CA VAL A 96 28.76 10.71 -37.09
C VAL A 96 29.27 9.30 -37.39
N ARG A 97 29.28 8.41 -36.39
CA ARG A 97 29.65 6.98 -36.57
C ARG A 97 28.74 6.26 -37.57
N LYS A 98 27.44 6.59 -37.57
CA LYS A 98 26.48 6.02 -38.53
C LYS A 98 26.76 6.49 -39.96
N GLU A 99 27.13 7.75 -40.16
CA GLU A 99 27.53 8.23 -41.47
C GLU A 99 28.88 7.62 -41.91
N GLU A 100 29.86 7.47 -41.00
CA GLU A 100 31.13 6.78 -41.29
C GLU A 100 30.90 5.33 -41.75
N THR A 101 29.96 4.63 -41.12
CA THR A 101 29.58 3.26 -41.50
C THR A 101 29.04 3.20 -42.93
N LYS A 102 28.20 4.17 -43.32
CA LYS A 102 27.71 4.25 -44.71
C LYS A 102 28.84 4.57 -45.69
N ILE A 103 29.75 5.47 -45.31
CA ILE A 103 30.91 5.82 -46.13
C ILE A 103 31.76 4.58 -46.42
N PHE A 104 32.05 3.75 -45.40
CA PHE A 104 32.79 2.49 -45.62
C PHE A 104 32.07 1.52 -46.56
N TYR A 105 30.74 1.45 -46.46
CA TYR A 105 29.96 0.60 -47.36
C TYR A 105 29.98 1.10 -48.80
N GLU A 106 29.81 2.40 -49.02
CA GLU A 106 29.85 3.02 -50.34
C GLU A 106 31.26 2.94 -50.96
N GLN A 107 32.30 3.20 -50.19
CA GLN A 107 33.69 3.01 -50.63
C GLN A 107 34.00 1.55 -50.94
N ALA A 108 33.45 0.59 -50.19
CA ALA A 108 33.61 -0.83 -50.49
C ALA A 108 32.92 -1.19 -51.81
N GLN A 109 31.72 -0.67 -52.08
CA GLN A 109 31.03 -0.88 -53.35
C GLN A 109 31.82 -0.29 -54.54
N ILE A 110 32.41 0.89 -54.37
CA ILE A 110 33.28 1.50 -55.38
C ILE A 110 34.53 0.63 -55.58
N ALA A 111 35.19 0.20 -54.51
CA ALA A 111 36.36 -0.69 -54.59
C ALA A 111 36.02 -2.06 -55.22
N PHE A 112 34.82 -2.59 -55.01
CA PHE A 112 34.32 -3.78 -55.72
C PHE A 112 34.13 -3.52 -57.21
N LYS A 113 33.58 -2.36 -57.56
CA LYS A 113 33.37 -1.94 -58.96
C LYS A 113 34.69 -1.69 -59.69
N ASP A 114 35.71 -1.24 -58.96
CA ASP A 114 37.07 -1.02 -59.45
C ASP A 114 37.95 -2.29 -59.36
N GLU A 115 37.35 -3.46 -59.08
CA GLU A 115 37.99 -4.78 -58.95
C GLU A 115 39.10 -4.88 -57.87
N ASN A 116 39.16 -3.92 -56.95
CA ASN A 116 40.09 -3.92 -55.82
C ASN A 116 39.50 -4.67 -54.62
N TYR A 117 39.43 -6.00 -54.74
CA TYR A 117 38.77 -6.89 -53.77
C TYR A 117 39.43 -6.88 -52.38
N THR A 118 40.74 -6.63 -52.30
CA THR A 118 41.47 -6.54 -51.01
C THR A 118 41.05 -5.29 -50.25
N LEU A 119 41.01 -4.13 -50.91
CA LEU A 119 40.52 -2.89 -50.30
C LEU A 119 39.03 -3.00 -49.94
N ALA A 120 38.23 -3.59 -50.82
CA ALA A 120 36.80 -3.81 -50.57
C ALA A 120 36.54 -4.72 -49.35
N SER A 121 37.36 -5.77 -49.18
CA SER A 121 37.31 -6.65 -48.01
C SER A 121 37.70 -5.91 -46.72
N GLN A 122 38.74 -5.09 -46.75
CA GLN A 122 39.14 -4.27 -45.59
C GLN A 122 38.05 -3.28 -45.16
N LEU A 123 37.45 -2.58 -46.13
CA LEU A 123 36.36 -1.63 -45.88
C LEU A 123 35.08 -2.33 -45.39
N LEU A 124 34.73 -3.50 -45.94
CA LEU A 124 33.65 -4.33 -45.42
C LEU A 124 33.93 -4.84 -44.00
N GLY A 125 35.20 -5.11 -43.66
CA GLY A 125 35.62 -5.45 -42.31
C GLY A 125 35.32 -4.32 -41.33
N ARG A 126 35.71 -3.08 -41.66
CA ARG A 126 35.40 -1.88 -40.87
C ARG A 126 33.91 -1.60 -40.77
N TYR A 127 33.16 -1.80 -41.85
CA TYR A 127 31.69 -1.73 -41.84
C TYR A 127 31.08 -2.71 -40.84
N ARG A 128 31.50 -3.98 -40.86
CA ARG A 128 30.99 -5.02 -39.93
C ARG A 128 31.34 -4.70 -38.47
N GLU A 129 32.54 -4.19 -38.22
CA GLU A 129 32.97 -3.75 -36.89
C GLU A 129 32.06 -2.64 -36.35
N ASN A 130 31.81 -1.59 -37.14
CA ASN A 130 30.93 -0.48 -36.76
C ASN A 130 29.47 -0.91 -36.55
N VAL A 131 28.94 -1.79 -37.41
CA VAL A 131 27.59 -2.37 -37.25
C VAL A 131 27.51 -3.21 -35.98
N SER A 132 28.55 -3.97 -35.64
CA SER A 132 28.56 -4.78 -34.41
C SER A 132 28.52 -3.91 -33.14
N LEU A 133 29.21 -2.76 -33.14
CA LEU A 133 29.19 -1.78 -32.05
C LEU A 133 27.83 -1.06 -31.95
N GLU A 134 27.20 -0.73 -33.07
CA GLU A 134 25.84 -0.15 -33.05
C GLU A 134 24.80 -1.14 -32.47
N LEU A 135 24.92 -2.42 -32.83
CA LEU A 135 24.05 -3.47 -32.30
C LEU A 135 24.25 -3.71 -30.80
N SER A 136 25.49 -3.65 -30.31
CA SER A 136 25.79 -3.80 -28.89
C SER A 136 25.29 -2.61 -28.06
N GLU A 137 25.45 -1.37 -28.54
CA GLU A 137 24.89 -0.18 -27.86
C GLU A 137 23.35 -0.19 -27.82
N ARG A 138 22.69 -0.63 -28.91
CA ARG A 138 21.22 -0.80 -28.95
C ARG A 138 20.75 -1.89 -27.99
N LYS A 139 21.53 -2.97 -27.85
CA LYS A 139 21.24 -4.04 -26.88
C LYS A 139 21.31 -3.51 -25.45
N ILE A 140 22.35 -2.76 -25.10
CA ILE A 140 22.50 -2.14 -23.77
C ILE A 140 21.36 -1.15 -23.48
N GLN A 141 20.94 -0.35 -24.48
CA GLN A 141 19.80 0.57 -24.32
C GLN A 141 18.47 -0.16 -24.14
N ARG A 142 18.25 -1.29 -24.86
CA ARG A 142 17.07 -2.14 -24.66
C ARG A 142 17.08 -2.78 -23.28
N GLU A 143 18.22 -3.30 -22.83
CA GLU A 143 18.38 -3.90 -21.50
C GLU A 143 18.17 -2.89 -20.37
N ALA A 144 18.64 -1.64 -20.54
CA ALA A 144 18.40 -0.55 -19.60
C ALA A 144 16.93 -0.07 -19.59
N GLN A 145 16.24 -0.10 -20.73
CA GLN A 145 14.79 0.18 -20.81
C GLN A 145 13.95 -0.96 -20.22
N LEU A 146 14.39 -2.22 -20.39
CA LEU A 146 13.80 -3.43 -19.79
C LEU A 146 13.96 -3.43 -18.27
N ALA A 147 15.06 -2.91 -17.72
CA ALA A 147 15.26 -2.79 -16.27
C ALA A 147 14.37 -1.72 -15.61
N ASN A 148 13.93 -0.70 -16.36
CA ASN A 148 13.03 0.36 -15.89
C ASN A 148 11.54 0.03 -16.05
N GLN A 149 11.19 -1.08 -16.69
CA GLN A 149 9.82 -1.59 -16.77
C GLN A 149 9.73 -2.88 -15.97
N GLY A 150 9.29 -2.77 -14.72
CA GLY A 150 9.12 -3.91 -13.82
C GLY A 150 8.13 -4.97 -14.32
N ASP A 151 8.46 -6.21 -14.00
CA ASP A 151 7.74 -7.49 -14.12
C ASP A 151 6.40 -7.50 -14.86
N LYS A 152 6.44 -7.99 -16.11
CA LYS A 152 5.37 -8.81 -16.71
C LYS A 152 5.98 -9.88 -17.62
N ASP A 153 5.90 -11.13 -17.18
CA ASP A 153 6.28 -12.32 -17.92
C ASP A 153 5.30 -12.68 -19.07
N ALA A 154 5.85 -13.39 -20.05
CA ALA A 154 5.21 -14.17 -21.13
C ALA A 154 4.57 -13.41 -22.32
N THR A 155 5.32 -13.19 -23.42
CA THR A 155 4.85 -13.22 -24.84
C THR A 155 5.97 -13.01 -25.88
N LEU A 156 7.22 -13.48 -25.65
CA LEU A 156 8.30 -13.30 -26.62
C LEU A 156 8.22 -14.29 -27.80
N VAL A 157 7.83 -15.54 -27.52
CA VAL A 157 7.74 -16.61 -28.53
C VAL A 157 6.55 -16.43 -29.47
N GLY A 158 5.40 -15.99 -28.94
CA GLY A 158 4.20 -15.75 -29.74
C GLY A 158 4.38 -14.64 -30.79
N ARG A 159 5.10 -13.58 -30.44
CA ARG A 159 5.39 -12.47 -31.37
C ARG A 159 6.38 -12.83 -32.47
N LEU A 160 7.37 -13.68 -32.18
CA LEU A 160 8.35 -14.14 -33.18
C LEU A 160 7.75 -15.10 -34.21
N VAL A 161 6.79 -15.93 -33.79
CA VAL A 161 6.07 -16.84 -34.71
C VAL A 161 5.13 -16.04 -35.62
N GLU A 162 4.46 -15.02 -35.10
CA GLU A 162 3.58 -14.15 -35.87
C GLU A 162 4.33 -13.31 -36.92
N GLU A 163 5.55 -12.85 -36.59
CA GLU A 163 6.42 -12.14 -37.56
C GLU A 163 6.96 -13.06 -38.66
N LEU A 164 7.24 -14.34 -38.36
CA LEU A 164 7.71 -15.32 -39.33
C LEU A 164 6.62 -15.71 -40.34
N ASP A 165 5.38 -15.88 -39.86
CA ASP A 165 4.24 -16.19 -40.73
C ASP A 165 3.86 -15.01 -41.62
N LYS A 166 4.05 -13.78 -41.14
CA LYS A 166 3.89 -12.57 -41.96
C LYS A 166 4.91 -12.51 -43.10
N ALA A 167 6.17 -12.84 -42.82
CA ALA A 167 7.23 -12.87 -43.82
C ALA A 167 7.02 -13.95 -44.91
N LYS A 168 6.43 -15.09 -44.56
CA LYS A 168 6.06 -16.14 -45.53
C LYS A 168 4.93 -15.67 -46.44
N LYS A 169 3.93 -15.00 -45.88
CA LYS A 169 2.76 -14.48 -46.60
C LYS A 169 3.14 -13.38 -47.59
N ASP A 170 4.06 -12.50 -47.19
CA ASP A 170 4.62 -11.46 -48.07
C ASP A 170 5.41 -12.08 -49.24
N LEU A 171 6.06 -13.23 -49.04
CA LEU A 171 6.84 -13.93 -50.06
C LEU A 171 5.95 -14.72 -51.05
N GLU A 172 4.81 -15.24 -50.59
CA GLU A 172 3.74 -15.80 -51.42
C GLU A 172 3.07 -14.72 -52.28
N GLU A 173 2.86 -13.52 -51.74
CA GLU A 173 2.29 -12.38 -52.45
C GLU A 173 3.23 -11.86 -53.55
N ILE A 174 4.54 -11.97 -53.35
CA ILE A 174 5.57 -11.69 -54.37
C ILE A 174 5.54 -12.75 -55.49
N ARG A 175 5.26 -14.02 -55.18
CA ARG A 175 5.13 -15.12 -56.18
C ARG A 175 3.85 -15.07 -56.99
N ALA A 176 2.74 -14.64 -56.40
CA ALA A 176 1.48 -14.44 -57.11
C ALA A 176 1.59 -13.37 -58.21
N LYS A 177 2.47 -12.38 -58.02
CA LYS A 177 2.77 -11.34 -59.03
C LYS A 177 3.64 -11.83 -60.20
N SER A 178 4.25 -13.02 -60.13
CA SER A 178 5.20 -13.50 -61.16
C SER A 178 4.67 -14.54 -62.16
N GLY A 179 3.40 -14.97 -62.06
CA GLY A 179 2.67 -15.68 -63.11
C GLY A 179 3.30 -16.95 -63.71
N LEU A 180 3.51 -18.00 -62.90
CA LEU A 180 3.89 -19.34 -63.37
C LEU A 180 2.81 -20.38 -62.98
N ALA A 181 2.59 -21.37 -63.86
CA ALA A 181 1.46 -22.31 -63.83
C ALA A 181 1.63 -23.48 -62.84
N GLU A 182 0.48 -24.06 -62.46
CA GLU A 182 0.21 -24.71 -61.16
C GLU A 182 0.36 -26.25 -61.14
N ASP A 183 0.83 -26.91 -62.21
CA ASP A 183 0.52 -28.34 -62.41
C ASP A 183 1.73 -29.30 -62.62
N ASP A 184 2.95 -28.92 -62.22
CA ASP A 184 4.13 -29.80 -62.20
C ASP A 184 4.68 -29.92 -60.76
N SER A 185 3.82 -30.36 -59.83
CA SER A 185 4.14 -30.47 -58.41
C SER A 185 4.66 -31.87 -58.06
N ILE A 186 5.97 -32.06 -58.23
CA ILE A 186 6.95 -32.72 -57.31
C ILE A 186 8.30 -32.67 -58.06
N PRO A 187 9.30 -31.88 -57.61
CA PRO A 187 10.60 -31.87 -58.26
C PRO A 187 11.35 -33.19 -57.95
N ASP A 188 11.98 -33.82 -58.95
CA ASP A 188 12.86 -35.00 -58.79
C ASP A 188 13.93 -34.83 -57.68
N LEU A 189 14.26 -33.58 -57.34
CA LEU A 189 15.17 -33.22 -56.26
C LEU A 189 14.64 -33.61 -54.88
N GLU A 190 13.34 -33.49 -54.62
CA GLU A 190 12.76 -33.75 -53.31
C GLU A 190 12.76 -35.26 -53.01
N ARG A 191 12.47 -36.09 -54.02
CA ARG A 191 12.56 -37.55 -53.94
C ARG A 191 14.01 -38.05 -53.78
N LEU A 192 14.97 -37.41 -54.47
CA LEU A 192 16.40 -37.71 -54.32
C LEU A 192 16.93 -37.27 -52.95
N MET A 193 16.52 -36.10 -52.46
CA MET A 193 16.88 -35.61 -51.13
C MET A 193 16.26 -36.44 -50.02
N GLU A 194 15.04 -36.96 -50.17
CA GLU A 194 14.44 -37.87 -49.20
C GLU A 194 15.17 -39.22 -49.16
N MET A 195 15.54 -39.78 -50.31
CA MET A 195 16.35 -41.01 -50.37
C MET A 195 17.74 -40.80 -49.74
N GLU A 196 18.38 -39.67 -49.98
CA GLU A 196 19.69 -39.35 -49.43
C GLU A 196 19.61 -39.05 -47.92
N LYS A 197 18.58 -38.33 -47.46
CA LYS A 197 18.29 -38.12 -46.04
C LYS A 197 18.01 -39.43 -45.32
N ALA A 198 17.23 -40.34 -45.91
CA ALA A 198 16.95 -41.66 -45.32
C ALA A 198 18.20 -42.55 -45.25
N LYS A 199 19.10 -42.44 -46.23
CA LYS A 199 20.40 -43.13 -46.21
C LYS A 199 21.32 -42.58 -45.13
N ILE A 200 21.41 -41.25 -45.00
CA ILE A 200 22.20 -40.58 -43.96
C ILE A 200 21.63 -40.91 -42.58
N SER A 201 20.30 -40.87 -42.39
CA SER A 201 19.70 -41.19 -41.09
C SER A 201 19.95 -42.63 -40.67
N LYS A 202 20.00 -43.57 -41.63
CA LYS A 202 20.28 -44.98 -41.32
C LYS A 202 21.74 -45.18 -40.88
N THR A 203 22.70 -44.55 -41.57
CA THR A 203 24.12 -44.68 -41.21
C THR A 203 24.47 -43.92 -39.92
N THR A 204 23.79 -42.81 -39.62
CA THR A 204 23.98 -42.11 -38.33
C THR A 204 23.49 -42.94 -37.14
N VAL A 205 22.31 -43.57 -37.24
CA VAL A 205 21.79 -44.42 -36.17
C VAL A 205 22.67 -45.65 -35.93
N GLU A 206 23.22 -46.24 -37.00
CA GLU A 206 24.16 -47.35 -36.90
C GLU A 206 25.48 -46.93 -36.22
N ALA A 207 26.02 -45.76 -36.60
CA ALA A 207 27.23 -45.22 -35.99
C ALA A 207 27.05 -44.80 -34.52
N GLU A 208 25.91 -44.24 -34.14
CA GLU A 208 25.58 -43.96 -32.74
C GLU A 208 25.50 -45.24 -31.91
N ARG A 209 24.91 -46.30 -32.48
CA ARG A 209 24.85 -47.61 -31.82
C ARG A 209 26.25 -48.18 -31.58
N LEU A 210 27.14 -48.07 -32.56
CA LEU A 210 28.55 -48.49 -32.47
C LEU A 210 29.37 -47.63 -31.49
N LEU A 211 29.10 -46.32 -31.41
CA LEU A 211 29.70 -45.44 -30.40
C LEU A 211 29.31 -45.89 -28.98
N VAL A 212 28.04 -46.24 -28.77
CA VAL A 212 27.54 -46.71 -27.48
C VAL A 212 28.13 -48.07 -27.11
N SER A 213 28.27 -49.01 -28.07
CA SER A 213 28.96 -50.28 -27.81
C SER A 213 30.43 -50.05 -27.46
N ALA A 214 31.13 -49.20 -28.21
CA ALA A 214 32.52 -48.86 -27.96
C ALA A 214 32.74 -48.26 -26.55
N ARG A 215 31.86 -47.35 -26.11
CA ARG A 215 31.94 -46.80 -24.75
C ARG A 215 31.73 -47.87 -23.68
N ARG A 216 30.79 -48.80 -23.91
CA ARG A 216 30.54 -49.92 -23.00
C ARG A 216 31.73 -50.88 -22.93
N ASP A 217 32.36 -51.17 -24.06
CA ASP A 217 33.50 -52.08 -24.14
C ASP A 217 34.77 -51.43 -23.56
N SER A 218 34.96 -50.12 -23.77
CA SER A 218 36.00 -49.33 -23.12
C SER A 218 35.85 -49.32 -21.59
N ALA A 219 34.63 -49.14 -21.08
CA ALA A 219 34.37 -49.20 -19.64
C ALA A 219 34.66 -50.59 -19.03
N ARG A 220 34.57 -51.65 -19.84
CA ARG A 220 34.94 -53.02 -19.47
C ARG A 220 36.44 -53.31 -19.65
N GLY A 221 37.24 -52.33 -20.08
CA GLY A 221 38.66 -52.47 -20.34
C GLY A 221 39.02 -53.16 -21.67
N GLN A 222 38.04 -53.42 -22.54
CA GLN A 222 38.23 -54.03 -23.86
C GLN A 222 38.51 -52.96 -24.91
N TYR A 223 39.63 -52.25 -24.76
CA TYR A 223 39.95 -51.06 -25.54
C TYR A 223 40.11 -51.32 -27.04
N ASP A 224 40.66 -52.47 -27.44
CA ASP A 224 40.89 -52.78 -28.85
C ASP A 224 39.57 -53.03 -29.61
N ALA A 225 38.63 -53.77 -29.01
CA ALA A 225 37.28 -53.96 -29.56
C ALA A 225 36.49 -52.64 -29.62
N ALA A 226 36.68 -51.77 -28.62
CA ALA A 226 36.07 -50.44 -28.61
C ALA A 226 36.63 -49.55 -29.74
N LEU A 227 37.93 -49.60 -30.01
CA LEU A 227 38.54 -48.86 -31.13
C LEU A 227 38.06 -49.40 -32.48
N GLU A 228 37.95 -50.71 -32.63
CA GLU A 228 37.43 -51.34 -33.87
C GLU A 228 35.99 -50.93 -34.17
N SER A 229 35.12 -50.90 -33.15
CA SER A 229 33.74 -50.42 -33.29
C SER A 229 33.66 -48.95 -33.70
N ILE A 230 34.57 -48.10 -33.20
CA ILE A 230 34.63 -46.69 -33.58
C ILE A 230 35.15 -46.53 -35.01
N ASP A 231 36.13 -47.33 -35.40
CA ASP A 231 36.70 -47.27 -36.75
C ASP A 231 35.69 -47.77 -37.81
N GLU A 232 34.88 -48.77 -37.47
CA GLU A 232 33.76 -49.21 -38.31
C GLU A 232 32.68 -48.11 -38.43
N ALA A 233 32.36 -47.42 -37.33
CA ALA A 233 31.41 -46.30 -37.34
C ALA A 233 31.91 -45.12 -38.20
N LEU A 234 33.19 -44.76 -38.08
CA LEU A 234 33.80 -43.70 -38.88
C LEU A 234 33.88 -44.06 -40.37
N ALA A 235 34.10 -45.33 -40.71
CA ALA A 235 34.17 -45.77 -42.11
C ALA A 235 32.79 -45.75 -42.81
N ASN A 236 31.70 -45.97 -42.08
CA ASN A 236 30.35 -46.04 -42.63
C ASN A 236 29.62 -44.68 -42.69
N LEU A 237 30.14 -43.65 -42.00
CA LEU A 237 29.56 -42.32 -41.98
C LEU A 237 30.00 -41.48 -43.20
N PRO A 238 29.05 -40.87 -43.95
CA PRO A 238 29.41 -39.91 -45.00
C PRO A 238 29.92 -38.60 -44.38
N SER A 239 30.98 -38.02 -44.95
CA SER A 239 31.56 -36.74 -44.53
C SER A 239 30.73 -35.57 -45.03
N ASN A 240 29.73 -35.16 -44.23
CA ASN A 240 28.86 -34.02 -44.53
C ASN A 240 28.66 -33.15 -43.26
N THR A 241 28.11 -31.95 -43.43
CA THR A 241 27.93 -30.99 -42.33
C THR A 241 26.93 -31.48 -41.26
N ALA A 242 26.02 -32.39 -41.60
CA ALA A 242 25.04 -32.93 -40.66
C ALA A 242 25.62 -34.02 -39.75
N THR A 243 26.61 -34.79 -40.21
CA THR A 243 27.27 -35.87 -39.45
C THR A 243 28.53 -35.42 -38.72
N ILE A 244 29.03 -34.21 -38.97
CA ILE A 244 30.31 -33.72 -38.45
C ILE A 244 30.38 -33.77 -36.92
N ALA A 245 29.30 -33.42 -36.21
CA ALA A 245 29.26 -33.46 -34.75
C ALA A 245 29.45 -34.90 -34.23
N LEU A 246 28.85 -35.88 -34.91
CA LEU A 246 28.98 -37.29 -34.56
C LEU A 246 30.38 -37.83 -34.89
N ILE A 247 30.97 -37.41 -36.02
CA ILE A 247 32.36 -37.74 -36.39
C ILE A 247 33.34 -37.17 -35.35
N THR A 248 33.16 -35.91 -34.94
CA THR A 248 33.95 -35.28 -33.88
C THR A 248 33.83 -36.04 -32.56
N ASP A 249 32.62 -36.48 -32.19
CA ASP A 249 32.38 -37.25 -30.97
C ASP A 249 32.99 -38.66 -31.01
N LEU A 250 33.00 -39.31 -32.18
CA LEU A 250 33.67 -40.59 -32.41
C LEU A 250 35.19 -40.46 -32.24
N TYR A 251 35.82 -39.44 -32.83
CA TYR A 251 37.25 -39.20 -32.66
C TYR A 251 37.62 -38.83 -31.21
N LYS A 252 36.80 -38.03 -30.52
CA LYS A 252 37.00 -37.75 -29.09
C LYS A 252 36.88 -39.00 -28.24
N ALA A 253 35.91 -39.87 -28.52
CA ALA A 253 35.80 -41.17 -27.85
C ALA A 253 37.03 -42.05 -28.13
N LYS A 254 37.54 -42.05 -29.38
CA LYS A 254 38.77 -42.76 -29.76
C LYS A 254 39.98 -42.27 -28.96
N GLN A 255 40.15 -40.96 -28.83
CA GLN A 255 41.21 -40.33 -28.03
C GLN A 255 41.11 -40.72 -26.57
N GLN A 256 39.90 -40.68 -26.02
CA GLN A 256 39.65 -41.04 -24.62
C GLN A 256 40.01 -42.50 -24.36
N ILE A 257 39.69 -43.41 -25.29
CA ILE A 257 40.07 -44.83 -25.19
C ILE A 257 41.60 -45.00 -25.24
N VAL A 258 42.29 -44.31 -26.14
CA VAL A 258 43.77 -44.33 -26.20
C VAL A 258 44.38 -43.75 -24.94
N TRP A 259 43.77 -42.70 -24.36
CA TRP A 259 44.18 -42.11 -23.10
C TRP A 259 44.06 -43.10 -21.93
N TYR A 260 42.95 -43.84 -21.87
CA TYR A 260 42.78 -44.90 -20.87
C TYR A 260 43.77 -46.05 -21.04
N LYS A 261 44.04 -46.46 -22.28
CA LYS A 261 45.08 -47.46 -22.61
C LYS A 261 46.48 -46.97 -22.21
N MET A 262 46.74 -45.68 -22.34
CA MET A 262 47.99 -45.05 -21.92
C MET A 262 48.13 -45.00 -20.39
N GLY A 263 47.06 -44.66 -19.67
CA GLY A 263 47.02 -44.71 -18.20
C GLY A 263 47.27 -46.12 -17.67
N GLU A 264 46.68 -47.14 -18.31
CA GLU A 264 46.95 -48.54 -17.98
C GLU A 264 48.40 -48.94 -18.27
N ALA A 265 48.98 -48.50 -19.40
CA ALA A 265 50.38 -48.75 -19.74
C ALA A 265 51.36 -48.05 -18.79
N MET A 266 51.03 -46.84 -18.32
CA MET A 266 51.80 -46.11 -17.30
C MET A 266 51.76 -46.83 -15.95
N LEU A 267 50.59 -47.28 -15.50
CA LEU A 267 50.45 -48.08 -14.28
C LEU A 267 51.21 -49.41 -14.37
N LYS A 268 51.27 -50.02 -15.55
CA LYS A 268 52.03 -51.25 -15.83
C LYS A 268 53.53 -51.01 -16.11
N GLY A 269 54.01 -49.76 -16.04
CA GLY A 269 55.42 -49.41 -16.23
C GLY A 269 55.97 -49.61 -17.65
N LYS A 270 55.10 -49.72 -18.67
CA LYS A 270 55.50 -50.00 -20.06
C LYS A 270 55.78 -48.71 -20.85
N ILE A 271 56.92 -48.08 -20.57
CA ILE A 271 57.31 -46.76 -21.11
C ILE A 271 57.29 -46.70 -22.64
N ALA A 272 57.78 -47.73 -23.33
CA ALA A 272 57.78 -47.78 -24.80
C ALA A 272 56.37 -47.83 -25.40
N GLN A 273 55.41 -48.47 -24.72
CA GLN A 273 54.00 -48.46 -25.14
C GLN A 273 53.35 -47.11 -24.89
N VAL A 274 53.67 -46.43 -23.78
CA VAL A 274 53.16 -45.08 -23.50
C VAL A 274 53.62 -44.10 -24.57
N GLN A 275 54.90 -44.11 -24.96
CA GLN A 275 55.40 -43.25 -26.03
C GLN A 275 54.70 -43.51 -27.38
N LYS A 276 54.46 -44.77 -27.72
CA LYS A 276 53.71 -45.14 -28.93
C LYS A 276 52.26 -44.63 -28.85
N LEU A 277 51.59 -44.81 -27.72
CA LEU A 277 50.21 -44.36 -27.52
C LEU A 277 50.06 -42.84 -27.48
N VAL A 278 51.06 -42.09 -27.01
CA VAL A 278 51.11 -40.62 -27.13
C VAL A 278 51.16 -40.21 -28.61
N PHE A 279 51.96 -40.91 -29.42
CA PHE A 279 52.01 -40.66 -30.85
C PHE A 279 50.69 -41.02 -31.54
N ASP A 280 50.09 -42.16 -31.20
CA ASP A 280 48.77 -42.56 -31.70
C ASP A 280 47.69 -41.53 -31.28
N TYR A 281 47.75 -41.00 -30.06
CA TYR A 281 46.85 -39.94 -29.60
C TYR A 281 46.98 -38.65 -30.43
N LYS A 282 48.22 -38.25 -30.75
CA LYS A 282 48.51 -37.07 -31.58
C LYS A 282 48.00 -37.26 -33.01
N THR A 283 48.25 -38.42 -33.62
CA THR A 283 47.77 -38.72 -34.98
C THR A 283 46.23 -38.79 -35.05
N ILE A 284 45.56 -39.19 -33.96
CA ILE A 284 44.10 -39.14 -33.87
C ILE A 284 43.59 -37.69 -33.80
N GLU A 285 44.26 -36.80 -33.06
CA GLU A 285 43.89 -35.36 -33.03
C GLU A 285 44.07 -34.71 -34.40
N GLU A 286 45.18 -35.02 -35.08
CA GLU A 286 45.45 -34.53 -36.44
C GLU A 286 44.42 -35.04 -37.44
N SER A 287 44.04 -36.32 -37.38
CA SER A 287 42.99 -36.89 -38.24
C SER A 287 41.59 -36.35 -37.94
N ARG A 288 41.25 -36.08 -36.65
CA ARG A 288 40.01 -35.38 -36.29
C ARG A 288 39.96 -34.00 -36.93
N ARG A 289 41.02 -33.21 -36.75
CA ARG A 289 41.10 -31.85 -37.31
C ARG A 289 41.08 -31.88 -38.83
N LYS A 290 41.74 -32.84 -39.46
CA LYS A 290 41.70 -33.04 -40.91
C LYS A 290 40.29 -33.38 -41.41
N ALA A 291 39.55 -34.24 -40.71
CA ALA A 291 38.16 -34.54 -41.06
C ALA A 291 37.22 -33.33 -40.88
N GLU A 292 37.44 -32.53 -39.82
CA GLU A 292 36.72 -31.28 -39.57
C GLU A 292 37.04 -30.22 -40.63
N THR A 293 38.32 -30.07 -41.04
CA THR A 293 38.72 -29.09 -42.07
C THR A 293 38.32 -29.51 -43.48
N GLU A 294 38.43 -30.80 -43.84
CA GLU A 294 37.99 -31.33 -45.14
C GLU A 294 36.47 -31.16 -45.35
N THR A 295 35.66 -31.21 -44.27
CA THR A 295 34.20 -31.03 -44.34
C THR A 295 33.75 -29.56 -44.24
N LEU A 296 34.50 -28.71 -43.54
CA LEU A 296 34.21 -27.28 -43.38
C LEU A 296 34.86 -26.38 -44.44
N GLY A 297 35.77 -26.91 -45.26
CA GLY A 297 36.38 -26.20 -46.40
C GLY A 297 37.29 -25.03 -46.03
N VAL A 298 37.81 -24.98 -44.80
CA VAL A 298 38.73 -23.94 -44.33
C VAL A 298 40.11 -24.54 -44.14
N GLY A 299 41.01 -24.25 -45.07
CA GLY A 299 42.42 -24.63 -44.99
C GLY A 299 43.24 -23.53 -44.35
N ASP A 300 44.03 -23.88 -43.34
CA ASP A 300 45.32 -23.25 -43.04
C ASP A 300 46.21 -24.32 -42.38
N GLU A 301 47.34 -24.62 -43.01
CA GLU A 301 48.35 -25.58 -42.54
C GLU A 301 49.36 -24.83 -41.65
N ILE A 302 49.55 -25.25 -40.40
CA ILE A 302 50.38 -24.54 -39.40
C ILE A 302 51.79 -25.16 -39.32
N ASP A 303 52.82 -24.30 -39.37
CA ASP A 303 54.24 -24.63 -39.24
C ASP A 303 54.64 -24.90 -37.77
N PHE A 304 54.91 -26.17 -37.46
CA PHE A 304 55.16 -26.66 -36.11
C PHE A 304 56.45 -26.12 -35.46
N ASP A 305 57.46 -25.71 -36.25
CA ASP A 305 58.71 -25.20 -35.69
C ASP A 305 58.53 -23.76 -35.12
N ALA A 306 57.66 -22.97 -35.75
CA ALA A 306 57.27 -21.65 -35.25
C ALA A 306 56.42 -21.74 -33.96
N GLU A 307 55.59 -22.78 -33.83
CA GLU A 307 54.80 -23.02 -32.61
C GLU A 307 55.67 -23.43 -31.41
N ILE A 308 56.75 -24.20 -31.63
CA ILE A 308 57.66 -24.59 -30.54
C ILE A 308 58.45 -23.38 -30.02
N ALA A 309 58.91 -22.49 -30.90
CA ALA A 309 59.55 -21.23 -30.50
C ALA A 309 58.56 -20.33 -29.73
N LYS A 310 57.32 -20.23 -30.21
CA LYS A 310 56.24 -19.49 -29.56
C LYS A 310 55.88 -20.07 -28.19
N ALA A 311 55.94 -21.40 -28.02
CA ALA A 311 55.72 -22.06 -26.74
C ALA A 311 56.85 -21.77 -25.73
N GLN A 312 58.11 -21.76 -26.17
CA GLN A 312 59.23 -21.38 -25.29
C GLN A 312 59.17 -19.91 -24.86
N GLN A 313 58.81 -19.02 -25.78
CA GLN A 313 58.64 -17.60 -25.50
C GLN A 313 57.47 -17.35 -24.54
N LYS A 314 56.36 -18.07 -24.73
CA LYS A 314 55.21 -18.05 -23.80
C LYS A 314 55.59 -18.50 -22.39
N ASN A 315 56.47 -19.49 -22.23
CA ASN A 315 56.95 -19.93 -20.90
C ASN A 315 57.79 -18.85 -20.20
N ILE A 316 58.56 -18.06 -20.96
CA ILE A 316 59.33 -16.93 -20.42
C ILE A 316 58.38 -15.80 -19.99
N GLU A 317 57.42 -15.44 -20.85
CA GLU A 317 56.41 -14.43 -20.57
C GLU A 317 55.54 -14.80 -19.36
N GLN A 318 55.14 -16.06 -19.23
CA GLN A 318 54.41 -16.56 -18.06
C GLN A 318 55.23 -16.49 -16.77
N ALA A 319 56.54 -16.74 -16.84
CA ALA A 319 57.42 -16.60 -15.67
C ALA A 319 57.58 -15.13 -15.25
N GLU A 320 57.72 -14.21 -16.22
CA GLU A 320 57.84 -12.78 -15.93
C GLU A 320 56.55 -12.22 -15.32
N LEU A 321 55.39 -12.53 -15.92
CA LEU A 321 54.08 -12.14 -15.40
C LEU A 321 53.85 -12.68 -13.98
N ALA A 322 54.16 -13.95 -13.74
CA ALA A 322 53.99 -14.54 -12.41
C ALA A 322 54.93 -13.89 -11.37
N SER A 323 56.13 -13.46 -11.76
CA SER A 323 57.05 -12.72 -10.89
C SER A 323 56.48 -11.34 -10.49
N ASP A 324 55.87 -10.63 -11.44
CA ASP A 324 55.22 -9.34 -11.15
C ASP A 324 53.97 -9.50 -10.28
N MET A 325 53.18 -10.54 -10.52
CA MET A 325 52.05 -10.90 -9.64
C MET A 325 52.51 -11.22 -8.20
N ILE A 326 53.69 -11.82 -8.00
CA ILE A 326 54.23 -12.00 -6.63
C ILE A 326 54.60 -10.65 -6.00
N LYS A 327 55.15 -9.70 -6.76
CA LYS A 327 55.45 -8.36 -6.24
C LYS A 327 54.17 -7.64 -5.84
N GLU A 328 53.14 -7.69 -6.68
CA GLU A 328 51.82 -7.15 -6.38
C GLU A 328 51.23 -7.78 -5.12
N ALA A 329 51.27 -9.12 -4.99
CA ALA A 329 50.79 -9.80 -3.79
C ALA A 329 51.56 -9.35 -2.53
N LYS A 330 52.87 -9.11 -2.61
CA LYS A 330 53.66 -8.56 -1.49
C LYS A 330 53.27 -7.12 -1.14
N GLU A 331 52.92 -6.31 -2.13
CA GLU A 331 52.43 -4.94 -1.90
C GLU A 331 51.04 -4.94 -1.27
N LEU A 332 50.13 -5.81 -1.72
CA LEU A 332 48.82 -6.01 -1.10
C LEU A 332 48.94 -6.49 0.35
N ILE A 333 49.87 -7.40 0.65
CA ILE A 333 50.17 -7.82 2.03
C ILE A 333 50.61 -6.63 2.88
N LYS A 334 51.45 -5.74 2.34
CA LYS A 334 51.88 -4.51 3.02
C LYS A 334 50.70 -3.54 3.26
N ASN A 335 49.75 -3.49 2.34
CA ASN A 335 48.52 -2.71 2.45
C ASN A 335 47.43 -3.38 3.32
N LYS A 336 47.69 -4.61 3.81
CA LYS A 336 46.80 -5.45 4.65
C LYS A 336 45.64 -6.10 3.90
N ASP A 337 45.68 -6.14 2.57
CA ASP A 337 44.67 -6.78 1.71
C ASP A 337 44.99 -8.27 1.50
N TYR A 338 44.89 -9.04 2.59
CA TYR A 338 45.34 -10.44 2.61
C TYR A 338 44.52 -11.37 1.71
N ALA A 339 43.24 -11.08 1.46
CA ALA A 339 42.37 -11.95 0.67
C ALA A 339 42.71 -11.90 -0.83
N GLU A 340 42.98 -10.70 -1.34
CA GLU A 340 43.39 -10.51 -2.73
C GLU A 340 44.80 -11.05 -2.96
N ALA A 341 45.72 -10.79 -2.03
CA ALA A 341 47.06 -11.38 -2.05
C ALA A 341 47.03 -12.91 -2.03
N ASP A 342 46.21 -13.53 -1.16
CA ASP A 342 46.05 -14.99 -1.10
C ASP A 342 45.47 -15.53 -2.43
N GLY A 343 44.51 -14.82 -3.03
CA GLY A 343 43.94 -15.15 -4.33
C GLY A 343 44.96 -15.11 -5.47
N ILE A 344 45.82 -14.10 -5.52
CA ILE A 344 46.90 -13.99 -6.51
C ILE A 344 47.92 -15.14 -6.34
N LEU A 345 48.35 -15.39 -5.10
CA LEU A 345 49.32 -16.46 -4.81
C LEU A 345 48.74 -17.86 -5.06
N PHE A 346 47.46 -18.06 -4.76
CA PHE A 346 46.73 -19.28 -5.10
C PHE A 346 46.65 -19.50 -6.61
N LYS A 347 46.40 -18.44 -7.39
CA LYS A 347 46.36 -18.51 -8.85
C LYS A 347 47.72 -18.92 -9.41
N ILE A 348 48.80 -18.30 -8.96
CA ILE A 348 50.17 -18.66 -9.37
C ILE A 348 50.46 -20.12 -9.05
N LYS A 349 50.15 -20.56 -7.82
CA LYS A 349 50.44 -21.92 -7.37
C LYS A 349 49.72 -23.00 -8.19
N ASN A 350 48.46 -22.77 -8.56
CA ASN A 350 47.62 -23.81 -9.15
C ASN A 350 47.50 -23.75 -10.67
N PHE A 351 47.67 -22.57 -11.28
CA PHE A 351 47.48 -22.39 -12.73
C PHE A 351 48.78 -22.18 -13.50
N LEU A 352 49.90 -21.88 -12.83
CA LEU A 352 51.18 -21.74 -13.52
C LEU A 352 51.76 -23.12 -13.85
N GLU A 353 52.03 -23.35 -15.13
CA GLU A 353 52.56 -24.63 -15.58
C GLU A 353 54.00 -24.84 -15.08
N PRO A 354 54.32 -26.00 -14.48
CA PRO A 354 55.63 -26.27 -13.93
C PRO A 354 56.69 -26.47 -15.04
N SER A 355 57.64 -25.53 -15.12
CA SER A 355 58.79 -25.55 -16.03
C SER A 355 60.07 -25.17 -15.28
N THR A 356 61.24 -25.30 -15.91
CA THR A 356 62.53 -24.96 -15.29
C THR A 356 62.62 -23.50 -14.82
N LEU A 357 61.90 -22.58 -15.47
CA LEU A 357 61.86 -21.15 -15.13
C LEU A 357 60.74 -20.79 -14.14
N THR A 358 59.59 -21.47 -14.20
CA THR A 358 58.41 -21.14 -13.38
C THR A 358 58.43 -21.82 -12.01
N TRP A 359 59.17 -22.92 -11.83
CA TRP A 359 59.25 -23.63 -10.55
C TRP A 359 59.73 -22.79 -9.34
N PRO A 360 60.81 -21.99 -9.43
CA PRO A 360 61.24 -21.14 -8.32
C PRO A 360 60.18 -20.12 -7.90
N ILE A 361 59.38 -19.64 -8.86
CA ILE A 361 58.31 -18.67 -8.67
C ILE A 361 57.13 -19.33 -7.93
N ILE A 362 56.76 -20.56 -8.30
CA ILE A 362 55.73 -21.34 -7.58
C ILE A 362 56.13 -21.57 -6.12
N LEU A 363 57.40 -21.91 -5.88
CA LEU A 363 57.94 -22.09 -4.52
C LEU A 363 57.91 -20.78 -3.72
N GLU A 364 58.32 -19.67 -4.34
CA GLU A 364 58.26 -18.35 -3.69
C GLU A 364 56.82 -17.95 -3.37
N ALA A 365 55.88 -18.18 -4.29
CA ALA A 365 54.46 -17.92 -4.06
C ALA A 365 53.91 -18.73 -2.87
N ALA A 366 54.28 -20.01 -2.75
CA ALA A 366 53.88 -20.85 -1.62
C ALA A 366 54.44 -20.34 -0.27
N LEU A 367 55.71 -19.91 -0.25
CA LEU A 367 56.34 -19.35 0.95
C LEU A 367 55.71 -18.01 1.36
N VAL A 368 55.49 -17.11 0.40
CA VAL A 368 54.83 -15.81 0.65
C VAL A 368 53.40 -16.02 1.13
N LYS A 369 52.68 -16.99 0.54
CA LYS A 369 51.33 -17.35 0.97
C LYS A 369 51.32 -17.80 2.43
N ASN A 370 52.27 -18.65 2.83
CA ASN A 370 52.33 -19.07 4.22
C ASN A 370 52.64 -17.88 5.16
N ARG A 371 53.56 -16.99 4.78
CA ARG A 371 53.89 -15.77 5.56
C ARG A 371 52.71 -14.82 5.80
N ILE A 372 51.64 -14.88 5.01
CA ILE A 372 50.40 -14.13 5.30
C ILE A 372 49.89 -14.44 6.72
N TRP A 373 49.99 -15.70 7.17
CA TRP A 373 49.58 -16.07 8.53
C TRP A 373 50.43 -15.41 9.62
N LEU A 374 51.72 -15.22 9.35
CA LEU A 374 52.62 -14.52 10.27
C LEU A 374 52.26 -13.02 10.36
N GLU A 375 51.95 -12.38 9.24
CA GLU A 375 51.49 -10.98 9.20
C GLU A 375 50.13 -10.80 9.87
N LYS A 376 49.17 -11.72 9.63
CA LYS A 376 47.89 -11.75 10.34
C LYS A 376 48.06 -11.94 11.85
N SER A 377 49.04 -12.75 12.27
CA SER A 377 49.38 -12.91 13.68
C SER A 377 49.94 -11.60 14.28
N GLU A 378 50.78 -10.87 13.53
CA GLU A 378 51.30 -9.57 13.97
C GLU A 378 50.20 -8.51 14.09
N ASP A 379 49.28 -8.47 13.14
CA ASP A 379 48.15 -7.53 13.14
C ASP A 379 47.16 -7.84 14.26
N ALA A 380 46.85 -9.12 14.48
CA ALA A 380 46.04 -9.55 15.63
C ALA A 380 46.72 -9.16 16.97
N ARG A 381 48.05 -9.34 17.08
CA ARG A 381 48.84 -8.88 18.23
C ARG A 381 48.73 -7.37 18.45
N LYS A 382 48.81 -6.56 17.38
CA LYS A 382 48.66 -5.08 17.46
C LYS A 382 47.27 -4.65 17.93
N ILE A 383 46.23 -5.39 17.54
CA ILE A 383 44.83 -5.16 17.95
C ILE A 383 44.55 -5.77 19.34
N LYS A 384 45.54 -6.42 19.97
CA LYS A 384 45.47 -7.10 21.27
C LYS A 384 44.55 -8.33 21.29
N ASP A 385 44.27 -8.91 20.12
CA ASP A 385 43.55 -10.18 20.01
C ASP A 385 44.53 -11.35 20.09
N TRP A 386 44.79 -11.79 21.32
CA TRP A 386 45.80 -12.81 21.61
C TRP A 386 45.46 -14.20 21.10
N ASP A 387 44.17 -14.55 21.08
CA ASP A 387 43.71 -15.87 20.67
C ASP A 387 43.78 -16.00 19.15
N ALA A 388 43.35 -14.97 18.42
CA ALA A 388 43.55 -14.90 16.98
C ALA A 388 45.03 -14.90 16.61
N ALA A 389 45.88 -14.15 17.33
CA ALA A 389 47.31 -14.10 17.09
C ALA A 389 47.97 -15.49 17.24
N LYS A 390 47.66 -16.23 18.32
CA LYS A 390 48.15 -17.60 18.54
C LYS A 390 47.62 -18.59 17.52
N LYS A 391 46.34 -18.48 17.14
CA LYS A 391 45.73 -19.32 16.11
C LYS A 391 46.45 -19.13 14.77
N HIS A 392 46.63 -17.89 14.31
CA HIS A 392 47.35 -17.61 13.06
C HIS A 392 48.81 -18.06 13.10
N LEU A 393 49.49 -17.92 14.24
CA LEU A 393 50.84 -18.46 14.43
C LEU A 393 50.87 -19.98 14.30
N SER A 394 49.87 -20.67 14.84
CA SER A 394 49.76 -22.13 14.71
C SER A 394 49.51 -22.55 13.25
N GLU A 395 48.68 -21.81 12.51
CA GLU A 395 48.41 -22.06 11.08
C GLU A 395 49.66 -21.83 10.21
N PHE A 396 50.49 -20.84 10.55
CA PHE A 396 51.79 -20.64 9.90
C PHE A 396 52.70 -21.87 10.10
N LYS A 397 52.79 -22.38 11.34
CA LYS A 397 53.60 -23.57 11.68
C LYS A 397 53.07 -24.82 10.98
N THR A 398 51.75 -25.06 10.97
CA THR A 398 51.14 -26.23 10.30
C THR A 398 51.27 -26.17 8.78
N GLY A 399 51.18 -24.99 8.17
CA GLY A 399 51.29 -24.79 6.72
C GLY A 399 52.59 -25.32 6.12
N PHE A 400 53.73 -25.20 6.84
CA PHE A 400 55.01 -25.77 6.40
C PHE A 400 55.01 -27.30 6.35
N TYR A 401 54.19 -27.95 7.18
CA TYR A 401 54.09 -29.41 7.23
C TYR A 401 53.01 -29.99 6.32
N GLN A 402 52.13 -29.15 5.78
CA GLN A 402 51.01 -29.58 4.93
C GLN A 402 51.22 -29.22 3.46
N ASP A 403 51.97 -28.16 3.17
CA ASP A 403 52.18 -27.72 1.81
C ASP A 403 53.29 -28.53 1.11
N ARG A 404 52.87 -29.41 0.19
CA ARG A 404 53.75 -30.28 -0.61
C ARG A 404 54.82 -29.51 -1.39
N ASP A 405 54.53 -28.28 -1.79
CA ASP A 405 55.47 -27.47 -2.56
C ASP A 405 56.59 -26.87 -1.67
N ILE A 406 56.33 -26.74 -0.36
CA ILE A 406 57.28 -26.23 0.64
C ILE A 406 58.11 -27.36 1.27
N GLN A 407 57.51 -28.54 1.50
CA GLN A 407 58.19 -29.66 2.15
C GLN A 407 59.28 -30.31 1.30
N GLY A 408 59.20 -30.24 -0.02
CA GLY A 408 60.16 -30.86 -0.93
C GLY A 408 60.24 -32.37 -0.75
N ASP A 409 59.43 -33.12 -1.50
CA ASP A 409 59.51 -34.58 -1.51
C ASP A 409 60.89 -35.02 -2.08
N THR A 410 61.75 -35.55 -1.20
CA THR A 410 63.09 -36.06 -1.56
C THR A 410 63.04 -37.48 -2.14
N LEU A 411 61.86 -38.06 -2.36
CA LEU A 411 61.70 -39.43 -2.86
C LEU A 411 60.49 -39.57 -3.79
N SER A 412 60.48 -38.91 -4.96
CA SER A 412 59.82 -39.35 -6.21
C SER A 412 59.51 -38.16 -7.13
N PHE A 413 59.86 -38.30 -8.42
CA PHE A 413 59.61 -37.39 -9.55
C PHE A 413 60.55 -36.17 -9.70
N GLY A 414 61.24 -36.14 -10.84
CA GLY A 414 62.32 -35.21 -11.15
C GLY A 414 61.95 -33.73 -11.19
N ARG A 415 62.76 -32.91 -10.53
CA ARG A 415 62.82 -31.45 -10.67
C ARG A 415 64.22 -31.07 -11.17
N PRO A 416 64.37 -30.44 -12.35
CA PRO A 416 65.67 -29.91 -12.76
C PRO A 416 65.97 -28.62 -11.98
N GLY A 417 67.01 -28.62 -11.12
CA GLY A 417 67.68 -27.37 -10.71
C GLY A 417 67.88 -27.03 -9.21
N LEU A 418 67.47 -27.85 -8.23
CA LEU A 418 67.76 -27.57 -6.80
C LEU A 418 68.83 -28.51 -6.21
N LYS A 419 69.84 -27.95 -5.53
CA LYS A 419 70.83 -28.69 -4.73
C LYS A 419 70.29 -28.95 -3.32
N GLU A 420 70.44 -30.19 -2.82
CA GLU A 420 69.90 -30.69 -1.53
C GLU A 420 70.25 -29.81 -0.30
N THR A 421 71.38 -29.11 -0.28
CA THR A 421 71.87 -28.41 0.92
C THR A 421 71.28 -27.02 1.19
N LYS A 422 70.41 -26.48 0.31
CA LYS A 422 69.79 -25.16 0.50
C LYS A 422 68.41 -25.18 1.19
N GLY A 423 67.70 -26.31 1.17
CA GLY A 423 66.32 -26.42 1.68
C GLY A 423 66.23 -26.43 3.21
N GLU A 424 67.05 -27.23 3.88
CA GLU A 424 66.97 -27.44 5.33
C GLU A 424 67.30 -26.16 6.13
N LYS A 425 68.32 -25.41 5.70
CA LYS A 425 68.68 -24.10 6.28
C LYS A 425 67.63 -23.01 6.05
N ALA A 426 66.84 -23.11 4.97
CA ALA A 426 65.76 -22.17 4.68
C ALA A 426 64.54 -22.45 5.56
N LEU A 427 64.21 -23.72 5.80
CA LEU A 427 63.14 -24.14 6.71
C LEU A 427 63.40 -23.67 8.14
N GLU A 428 64.61 -23.87 8.65
CA GLU A 428 65.01 -23.43 10.00
C GLU A 428 64.90 -21.91 10.16
N LYS A 429 65.27 -21.14 9.14
CA LYS A 429 65.17 -19.68 9.14
C LYS A 429 63.71 -19.18 9.20
N GLU A 430 62.79 -19.82 8.49
CA GLU A 430 61.36 -19.45 8.53
C GLU A 430 60.69 -19.84 9.84
N LEU A 431 61.01 -21.01 10.40
CA LEU A 431 60.45 -21.44 11.69
C LEU A 431 60.91 -20.54 12.84
N ASN A 432 62.14 -20.05 12.82
CA ASN A 432 62.65 -19.07 13.80
C ASN A 432 61.86 -17.74 13.81
N LEU A 433 61.23 -17.34 12.69
CA LEU A 433 60.37 -16.16 12.66
C LEU A 433 59.08 -16.37 13.47
N ALA A 434 58.55 -17.58 13.49
CA ALA A 434 57.39 -17.93 14.31
C ALA A 434 57.74 -17.90 15.80
N ASP A 435 58.91 -18.41 16.17
CA ASP A 435 59.35 -18.43 17.57
C ASP A 435 59.66 -17.02 18.10
N ASP A 436 60.20 -16.12 17.26
CA ASP A 436 60.35 -14.69 17.58
C ASP A 436 58.99 -14.01 17.82
N MET A 437 58.01 -14.25 16.94
CA MET A 437 56.66 -13.74 17.11
C MET A 437 56.00 -14.27 18.39
N GLU A 438 56.20 -15.55 18.70
CA GLU A 438 55.70 -16.17 19.93
C GLU A 438 56.29 -15.51 21.19
N SER A 439 57.59 -15.17 21.17
CA SER A 439 58.24 -14.41 22.24
C SER A 439 57.64 -13.02 22.37
N ARG A 440 57.44 -12.30 21.25
CA ARG A 440 56.83 -10.96 21.25
C ARG A 440 55.42 -10.96 21.84
N ILE A 441 54.58 -11.93 21.46
CA ILE A 441 53.23 -12.10 22.04
C ILE A 441 53.32 -12.37 23.55
N ARG A 442 54.25 -13.22 23.98
CA ARG A 442 54.44 -13.57 25.40
C ARG A 442 54.91 -12.39 26.24
N ASP A 443 55.79 -11.55 25.70
CA ASP A 443 56.28 -10.35 26.38
C ASP A 443 55.21 -9.26 26.47
N ASP A 444 54.41 -9.07 25.43
CA ASP A 444 53.26 -8.14 25.46
C ASP A 444 52.18 -8.60 26.46
N GLN A 445 51.95 -9.92 26.59
CA GLN A 445 51.01 -10.49 27.58
C GLN A 445 51.45 -10.31 29.04
N ARG A 446 52.75 -10.07 29.29
CA ARG A 446 53.28 -9.83 30.63
C ARG A 446 53.13 -8.38 31.08
N ASP A 447 52.90 -7.44 30.17
CA ASP A 447 52.75 -6.00 30.46
C ASP A 447 51.25 -5.65 30.71
N PRO A 448 50.85 -5.29 31.94
CA PRO A 448 49.45 -4.96 32.26
C PRO A 448 48.88 -3.78 31.47
N TYR A 449 49.72 -2.85 31.01
CA TYR A 449 49.27 -1.68 30.23
C TYR A 449 49.01 -1.99 28.75
N ARG A 450 49.51 -3.13 28.27
CA ARG A 450 49.31 -3.60 26.90
C ARG A 450 48.10 -4.54 26.76
N ARG A 451 47.47 -4.92 27.88
CA ARG A 451 46.24 -5.73 27.92
C ARG A 451 45.01 -4.96 27.45
N ASP A 452 43.98 -5.69 27.06
CA ASP A 452 42.69 -5.12 26.66
C ASP A 452 41.75 -4.98 27.87
N ILE A 453 40.90 -3.95 27.86
CA ILE A 453 39.95 -3.66 28.96
C ILE A 453 38.86 -4.75 29.08
N THR A 454 38.62 -5.47 27.99
CA THR A 454 37.73 -6.64 27.91
C THR A 454 38.20 -7.79 28.81
N GLU A 455 39.51 -7.88 29.12
CA GLU A 455 40.04 -8.85 30.08
C GLU A 455 39.56 -8.58 31.51
N TYR A 456 39.22 -7.33 31.84
CA TYR A 456 38.77 -6.91 33.17
C TYR A 456 37.24 -6.79 33.26
N THR A 457 36.57 -6.51 32.13
CA THR A 457 35.11 -6.37 32.04
C THR A 457 34.58 -7.04 30.77
N PRO A 458 34.29 -8.36 30.82
CA PRO A 458 33.85 -9.11 29.64
C PRO A 458 32.60 -8.52 28.97
N ASN A 459 31.69 -7.94 29.77
CA ASN A 459 30.38 -7.46 29.30
C ASN A 459 30.40 -6.04 28.70
N TRP A 460 31.54 -5.35 28.71
CA TRP A 460 31.62 -3.96 28.24
C TRP A 460 31.37 -3.85 26.74
N LYS A 461 31.89 -4.81 25.97
CA LYS A 461 31.70 -4.87 24.51
C LYS A 461 30.22 -5.10 24.16
N ASP A 462 29.57 -6.04 24.86
CA ASP A 462 28.15 -6.35 24.66
C ASP A 462 27.26 -5.16 25.02
N SER A 463 27.57 -4.48 26.14
CA SER A 463 26.83 -3.28 26.57
C SER A 463 26.95 -2.12 25.58
N ARG A 464 28.06 -2.03 24.86
CA ARG A 464 28.30 -1.01 23.82
C ARG A 464 27.59 -1.34 22.51
N LEU A 465 27.57 -2.62 22.13
CA LEU A 465 26.81 -3.10 20.97
C LEU A 465 25.29 -2.93 21.17
N GLU A 466 24.79 -3.22 22.38
CA GLU A 466 23.37 -3.01 22.71
C GLU A 466 22.99 -1.52 22.63
N LEU A 467 23.86 -0.61 23.09
CA LEU A 467 23.67 0.83 22.97
C LEU A 467 23.64 1.29 21.50
N GLU A 468 24.57 0.80 20.68
CA GLU A 468 24.65 1.15 19.25
C GLU A 468 23.42 0.66 18.47
N ASP A 469 22.94 -0.57 18.74
CA ASP A 469 21.74 -1.12 18.12
C ASP A 469 20.48 -0.29 18.46
N MET A 470 20.31 0.07 19.73
CA MET A 470 19.19 0.91 20.15
C MET A 470 19.25 2.31 19.52
N LEU A 471 20.43 2.93 19.46
CA LEU A 471 20.60 4.24 18.81
C LEU A 471 20.31 4.16 17.31
N MET A 472 20.73 3.09 16.64
CA MET A 472 20.45 2.86 15.23
C MET A 472 18.95 2.69 14.99
N ARG A 473 18.28 1.86 15.79
CA ARG A 473 16.81 1.67 15.72
C ARG A 473 16.05 2.98 15.93
N ALA A 474 16.44 3.76 16.94
CA ALA A 474 15.82 5.05 17.23
C ALA A 474 16.01 6.06 16.07
N LYS A 475 17.20 6.07 15.44
CA LYS A 475 17.47 6.90 14.26
C LYS A 475 16.64 6.48 13.05
N VAL A 476 16.52 5.19 12.80
CA VAL A 476 15.69 4.66 11.69
C VAL A 476 14.23 5.03 11.89
N GLN A 477 13.69 4.86 13.10
CA GLN A 477 12.33 5.28 13.44
C GLN A 477 12.13 6.78 13.22
N PHE A 478 13.09 7.60 13.66
CA PHE A 478 13.05 9.05 13.47
C PHE A 478 13.09 9.46 11.99
N ILE A 479 13.96 8.85 11.17
CA ILE A 479 14.07 9.12 9.73
C ILE A 479 12.80 8.69 8.98
N ASN A 480 12.18 7.58 9.40
CA ASN A 480 10.94 7.09 8.83
C ASN A 480 9.70 7.91 9.25
N GLY A 481 9.86 8.93 10.11
CA GLY A 481 8.76 9.76 10.60
C GLY A 481 7.96 9.16 11.75
N ASP A 482 8.36 7.99 12.28
CA ASP A 482 7.76 7.43 13.50
C ASP A 482 8.33 8.12 14.74
N LEU A 483 7.83 9.34 14.98
CA LEU A 483 8.23 10.15 16.13
C LEU A 483 7.81 9.53 17.47
N THR A 484 6.85 8.60 17.50
CA THR A 484 6.39 7.95 18.74
C THR A 484 7.32 6.80 19.09
N GLY A 485 7.57 5.88 18.15
CA GLY A 485 8.56 4.81 18.33
C GLY A 485 9.95 5.35 18.63
N ALA A 486 10.39 6.41 17.94
CA ALA A 486 11.68 7.04 18.22
C ALA A 486 11.75 7.63 19.65
N THR A 487 10.67 8.26 20.13
CA THR A 487 10.63 8.83 21.50
C THR A 487 10.75 7.74 22.57
N GLU A 488 10.06 6.62 22.37
CA GLU A 488 10.13 5.48 23.28
C GLU A 488 11.52 4.87 23.28
N THR A 489 12.09 4.58 22.11
CA THR A 489 13.44 4.02 22.01
C THR A 489 14.48 4.96 22.62
N TYR A 490 14.45 6.27 22.35
CA TYR A 490 15.37 7.23 22.98
C TYR A 490 15.19 7.32 24.51
N ARG A 491 13.95 7.29 25.02
CA ARG A 491 13.71 7.23 26.49
C ARG A 491 14.28 5.95 27.09
N THR A 492 14.14 4.80 26.42
CA THR A 492 14.73 3.55 26.92
C THR A 492 16.26 3.65 26.99
N ILE A 493 16.90 4.28 25.99
CA ILE A 493 18.34 4.55 25.99
C ILE A 493 18.71 5.49 27.13
N GLU A 494 17.94 6.56 27.39
CA GLU A 494 18.20 7.49 28.51
C GLU A 494 18.06 6.79 29.86
N THR A 495 17.09 5.88 30.01
CA THR A 495 16.91 5.13 31.27
C THR A 495 18.03 4.10 31.52
N LYS A 496 18.54 3.46 30.46
CA LYS A 496 19.63 2.47 30.55
C LYS A 496 21.02 3.13 30.61
N TYR A 497 21.21 4.20 29.85
CA TYR A 497 22.47 4.93 29.65
C TYR A 497 22.24 6.42 29.90
N SER A 498 22.12 6.78 31.17
CA SER A 498 21.75 8.14 31.62
C SER A 498 22.74 9.24 31.20
N ASP A 499 23.96 8.86 30.84
CA ASP A 499 25.05 9.72 30.38
C ASP A 499 25.06 9.94 28.86
N ASN A 500 24.20 9.27 28.08
CA ASN A 500 24.15 9.44 26.64
C ASN A 500 23.52 10.79 26.22
N LEU A 501 24.36 11.68 25.69
CA LEU A 501 23.98 13.02 25.23
C LEU A 501 23.09 12.99 23.96
N GLU A 502 23.36 12.06 23.03
CA GLU A 502 22.67 12.00 21.74
C GLU A 502 21.17 11.76 21.90
N SER A 503 20.81 10.86 22.83
CA SER A 503 19.40 10.56 23.12
C SER A 503 18.64 11.79 23.64
N LYS A 504 19.24 12.54 24.56
CA LYS A 504 18.64 13.74 25.17
C LYS A 504 18.41 14.86 24.16
N GLU A 505 19.38 15.07 23.27
CA GLU A 505 19.24 16.06 22.18
C GLU A 505 18.12 15.68 21.21
N MET A 506 18.03 14.40 20.86
CA MET A 506 17.00 13.89 19.96
C MET A 506 15.60 13.97 20.57
N LEU A 507 15.42 13.65 21.86
CA LEU A 507 14.14 13.81 22.56
C LEU A 507 13.68 15.28 22.57
N LYS A 508 14.61 16.21 22.79
CA LYS A 508 14.33 17.67 22.73
C LYS A 508 13.91 18.09 21.32
N LYS A 509 14.60 17.57 20.28
CA LYS A 509 14.28 17.86 18.87
C LYS A 509 12.91 17.31 18.48
N ILE A 510 12.60 16.06 18.83
CA ILE A 510 11.30 15.43 18.56
C ILE A 510 10.16 16.20 19.24
N SER A 511 10.36 16.65 20.48
CA SER A 511 9.39 17.49 21.20
C SER A 511 9.09 18.81 20.45
N SER A 512 10.12 19.48 19.95
CA SER A 512 9.96 20.69 19.13
C SER A 512 9.25 20.42 17.80
N MET A 513 9.51 19.28 17.16
CA MET A 513 8.85 18.90 15.90
C MET A 513 7.37 18.59 16.12
N ARG A 514 7.01 17.85 17.18
CA ARG A 514 5.62 17.59 17.55
C ARG A 514 4.82 18.87 17.82
N GLN A 515 5.46 19.87 18.45
CA GLN A 515 4.83 21.16 18.69
C GLN A 515 4.52 21.90 17.38
N GLN A 516 5.37 21.78 16.35
CA GLN A 516 5.14 22.36 15.03
C GLN A 516 4.12 21.56 14.20
N GLU A 517 4.19 20.23 14.24
CA GLU A 517 3.24 19.32 13.58
C GLU A 517 1.83 19.43 14.16
N SER A 518 1.66 19.72 15.44
CA SER A 518 0.32 19.91 16.02
C SER A 518 -0.46 21.05 15.34
N TYR A 519 0.23 22.13 14.96
CA TYR A 519 -0.39 23.25 14.23
C TYR A 519 -0.63 22.93 12.75
N LEU A 520 0.32 22.25 12.09
CA LEU A 520 0.16 21.81 10.70
C LEU A 520 -0.88 20.68 10.56
N GLY A 521 -0.98 19.82 11.55
CA GLY A 521 -2.00 18.78 11.68
C GLY A 521 -3.37 19.40 11.83
N TYR A 522 -3.53 20.39 12.71
CA TYR A 522 -4.78 21.16 12.78
C TYR A 522 -5.15 21.79 11.43
N LEU A 523 -4.20 22.41 10.73
CA LEU A 523 -4.44 22.99 9.41
C LEU A 523 -4.78 21.94 8.34
N LYS A 524 -4.10 20.79 8.36
CA LYS A 524 -4.34 19.67 7.45
C LYS A 524 -5.70 19.04 7.70
N THR A 525 -6.04 18.71 8.95
CA THR A 525 -7.36 18.18 9.32
C THR A 525 -8.47 19.19 8.99
N ARG A 526 -8.24 20.48 9.23
CA ARG A 526 -9.16 21.54 8.79
C ARG A 526 -9.30 21.58 7.28
N GLN A 527 -8.20 21.46 6.54
CA GLN A 527 -8.21 21.46 5.09
C GLN A 527 -8.90 20.21 4.51
N GLU A 528 -8.66 19.04 5.09
CA GLU A 528 -9.35 17.78 4.74
C GLU A 528 -10.86 17.90 5.00
N MET A 529 -11.27 18.44 6.16
CA MET A 529 -12.67 18.71 6.46
C MET A 529 -13.29 19.71 5.46
N LEU A 530 -12.57 20.75 5.08
CA LEU A 530 -13.04 21.73 4.09
C LEU A 530 -13.11 21.15 2.67
N GLU A 531 -12.16 20.28 2.30
CA GLU A 531 -12.15 19.58 1.02
C GLU A 531 -13.29 18.56 0.95
N GLU A 532 -13.60 17.87 2.04
CA GLU A 532 -14.76 16.98 2.13
C GLU A 532 -16.07 17.75 1.99
N ILE A 533 -16.18 18.92 2.62
CA ILE A 533 -17.30 19.84 2.38
C ILE A 533 -17.33 20.25 0.90
N GLU A 534 -16.23 20.66 0.30
CA GLU A 534 -16.19 21.11 -1.10
C GLU A 534 -16.63 20.00 -2.08
N ARG A 535 -16.21 18.75 -1.84
CA ARG A 535 -16.66 17.57 -2.60
C ARG A 535 -18.16 17.31 -2.48
N GLU A 536 -18.73 17.50 -1.29
CA GLU A 536 -20.18 17.37 -1.05
C GLU A 536 -20.98 18.54 -1.63
N TRP A 537 -20.34 19.69 -1.87
CA TRP A 537 -20.93 20.84 -2.56
C TRP A 537 -20.80 20.76 -4.09
N GLU A 538 -19.97 19.86 -4.63
CA GLU A 538 -19.99 19.54 -6.05
C GLU A 538 -21.35 18.93 -6.40
N ARG A 539 -22.01 19.46 -7.44
CA ARG A 539 -23.28 18.90 -7.89
C ARG A 539 -23.07 17.44 -8.28
N PRO A 540 -23.95 16.51 -7.85
CA PRO A 540 -23.84 15.11 -8.24
C PRO A 540 -23.81 15.02 -9.77
N LYS A 541 -22.79 14.37 -10.31
CA LYS A 541 -22.75 14.04 -11.73
C LYS A 541 -23.90 13.08 -11.99
N VAL A 542 -24.93 13.56 -12.68
CA VAL A 542 -26.05 12.73 -13.16
C VAL A 542 -25.45 11.82 -14.22
N PHE A 543 -25.10 10.60 -13.83
CA PHE A 543 -24.77 9.56 -14.79
C PHE A 543 -26.08 9.04 -15.36
N ASP A 544 -26.37 9.40 -16.61
CA ASP A 544 -27.49 8.84 -17.35
C ASP A 544 -27.35 7.32 -17.41
N ARG A 545 -28.31 6.64 -16.82
CA ARG A 545 -28.43 5.19 -16.85
C ARG A 545 -28.93 4.80 -18.23
N GLN A 546 -28.04 4.35 -19.11
CA GLN A 546 -28.47 3.52 -20.24
C GLN A 546 -28.92 2.18 -19.66
N ILE A 547 -30.23 1.96 -19.69
CA ILE A 547 -30.85 0.69 -19.31
C ILE A 547 -30.47 -0.31 -20.41
N GLU A 548 -29.52 -1.20 -20.14
CA GLU A 548 -29.38 -2.42 -20.95
C GLU A 548 -30.59 -3.31 -20.64
N GLU A 549 -31.40 -3.58 -21.67
CA GLU A 549 -32.44 -4.60 -21.61
C GLU A 549 -31.82 -5.92 -21.15
N THR A 550 -32.30 -6.41 -20.01
CA THR A 550 -31.99 -7.73 -19.50
C THR A 550 -32.46 -8.73 -20.55
N GLN A 551 -31.52 -9.41 -21.22
CA GLN A 551 -31.88 -10.53 -22.07
C GLN A 551 -32.54 -11.59 -21.19
N GLU A 552 -33.83 -11.84 -21.46
CA GLU A 552 -34.57 -12.95 -20.88
C GLU A 552 -33.79 -14.24 -21.10
N ALA A 553 -33.59 -15.02 -20.04
CA ALA A 553 -33.06 -16.36 -20.12
C ALA A 553 -34.02 -17.19 -20.99
N GLN A 554 -33.64 -17.42 -22.25
CA GLN A 554 -34.32 -18.38 -23.09
C GLN A 554 -34.10 -19.77 -22.49
N SER A 555 -35.19 -20.38 -22.03
CA SER A 555 -35.24 -21.78 -21.65
C SER A 555 -34.60 -22.64 -22.74
N GLU A 556 -33.66 -23.51 -22.36
CA GLU A 556 -33.02 -24.46 -23.27
C GLU A 556 -34.09 -25.30 -24.00
N THR A 557 -34.32 -24.99 -25.28
CA THR A 557 -35.15 -25.81 -26.18
C THR A 557 -34.47 -27.16 -26.38
N THR A 558 -35.22 -28.27 -26.22
CA THR A 558 -34.69 -29.63 -26.39
C THR A 558 -34.26 -29.86 -27.86
N GLU A 559 -33.18 -30.59 -28.13
CA GLU A 559 -32.66 -30.82 -29.49
C GLU A 559 -33.74 -31.34 -30.48
N LEU A 560 -34.68 -32.15 -30.00
CA LEU A 560 -35.79 -32.69 -30.78
C LEU A 560 -36.81 -31.60 -31.17
N GLU A 561 -37.08 -30.65 -30.28
CA GLU A 561 -38.00 -29.54 -30.52
C GLU A 561 -37.45 -28.59 -31.59
N ASN A 562 -36.13 -28.39 -31.58
CA ASN A 562 -35.42 -27.65 -32.63
C ASN A 562 -35.52 -28.37 -33.98
N LYS A 563 -35.36 -29.70 -34.03
CA LYS A 563 -35.54 -30.48 -35.27
C LYS A 563 -36.97 -30.38 -35.82
N LEU A 564 -38.00 -30.43 -34.97
CA LEU A 564 -39.40 -30.29 -35.38
C LEU A 564 -39.71 -28.94 -36.03
N ASN A 565 -39.07 -27.86 -35.55
CA ASN A 565 -39.27 -26.51 -36.08
C ASN A 565 -38.41 -26.22 -37.32
N LEU A 566 -37.27 -26.90 -37.49
CA LEU A 566 -36.36 -26.67 -38.62
C LEU A 566 -36.69 -27.51 -39.87
N ILE A 567 -37.18 -28.75 -39.70
CA ILE A 567 -37.48 -29.65 -40.83
C ILE A 567 -38.73 -29.17 -41.56
N LYS A 568 -38.57 -28.78 -42.83
CA LYS A 568 -39.67 -28.35 -43.71
C LYS A 568 -40.01 -29.44 -44.71
N ILE A 569 -41.26 -29.90 -44.67
CA ILE A 569 -41.74 -30.98 -45.52
C ILE A 569 -42.54 -30.39 -46.70
N PRO A 570 -42.26 -30.76 -47.95
CA PRO A 570 -43.04 -30.32 -49.09
C PRO A 570 -44.48 -30.86 -48.98
N GLY A 571 -45.45 -30.07 -49.42
CA GLY A 571 -46.87 -30.40 -49.22
C GLY A 571 -47.27 -31.77 -49.76
N VAL A 572 -47.92 -32.58 -48.92
CA VAL A 572 -48.46 -33.90 -49.26
C VAL A 572 -49.98 -33.90 -49.05
N PRO A 573 -50.78 -34.34 -50.03
CA PRO A 573 -52.20 -34.53 -49.85
C PRO A 573 -52.50 -35.91 -49.25
N PHE A 574 -53.29 -35.94 -48.17
CA PHE A 574 -53.83 -37.16 -47.56
C PHE A 574 -55.35 -37.22 -47.81
N PHE A 575 -55.84 -38.37 -48.25
CA PHE A 575 -57.26 -38.60 -48.55
C PHE A 575 -57.73 -39.87 -47.85
N GLU A 576 -58.62 -39.73 -46.86
CA GLU A 576 -59.15 -40.81 -46.03
C GLU A 576 -58.08 -41.77 -45.46
N SER A 577 -56.87 -41.27 -45.24
CA SER A 577 -55.74 -42.08 -44.80
C SER A 577 -55.76 -42.25 -43.27
N PRO A 578 -55.61 -43.48 -42.72
CA PRO A 578 -55.47 -43.71 -41.28
C PRO A 578 -54.35 -42.87 -40.65
N LEU A 579 -54.56 -42.36 -39.42
CA LEU A 579 -53.61 -41.48 -38.73
C LEU A 579 -52.18 -42.06 -38.61
N ASP A 580 -52.05 -43.38 -38.44
CA ASP A 580 -50.75 -44.06 -38.38
C ASP A 580 -50.02 -44.03 -39.72
N GLU A 581 -50.72 -44.25 -40.84
CA GLU A 581 -50.15 -44.12 -42.19
C GLU A 581 -49.69 -42.68 -42.47
N VAL A 582 -50.48 -41.69 -42.06
CA VAL A 582 -50.13 -40.27 -42.20
C VAL A 582 -48.86 -39.93 -41.40
N MET A 583 -48.76 -40.41 -40.16
CA MET A 583 -47.59 -40.16 -39.31
C MET A 583 -46.34 -40.92 -39.77
N GLN A 584 -46.49 -42.12 -40.33
CA GLN A 584 -45.38 -42.87 -40.94
C GLN A 584 -44.86 -42.19 -42.21
N GLU A 585 -45.75 -41.63 -43.03
CA GLU A 585 -45.36 -40.88 -44.22
C GLU A 585 -44.64 -39.57 -43.85
N LEU A 586 -45.13 -38.85 -42.84
CA LEU A 586 -44.42 -37.68 -42.31
C LEU A 586 -43.05 -38.03 -41.72
N MET A 587 -42.93 -39.16 -41.02
CA MET A 587 -41.64 -39.66 -40.51
C MET A 587 -40.66 -39.97 -41.65
N ARG A 588 -41.15 -40.60 -42.73
CA ARG A 588 -40.37 -40.91 -43.94
C ARG A 588 -39.88 -39.64 -44.61
N GLN A 589 -40.74 -38.63 -44.76
CA GLN A 589 -40.35 -37.35 -45.36
C GLN A 589 -39.45 -36.54 -44.45
N ALA A 590 -39.68 -36.55 -43.14
CA ALA A 590 -38.79 -35.92 -42.16
C ALA A 590 -37.36 -36.46 -42.29
N LYS A 591 -37.18 -37.77 -42.44
CA LYS A 591 -35.86 -38.38 -42.66
C LYS A 591 -35.21 -37.97 -43.98
N GLN A 592 -36.00 -37.68 -45.01
CA GLN A 592 -35.51 -37.23 -46.32
C GLN A 592 -35.13 -35.75 -46.34
N PHE A 593 -35.87 -34.91 -45.62
CA PHE A 593 -35.73 -33.45 -45.60
C PHE A 593 -35.05 -32.89 -44.35
N ASP A 594 -34.56 -33.75 -43.46
CA ASP A 594 -33.68 -33.35 -42.37
C ASP A 594 -32.25 -33.05 -42.90
N LEU A 595 -31.98 -31.76 -43.05
CA LEU A 595 -30.68 -31.21 -43.45
C LEU A 595 -29.80 -30.84 -42.25
N THR A 596 -30.32 -30.95 -41.03
CA THR A 596 -29.61 -30.53 -39.80
C THR A 596 -28.60 -31.57 -39.34
N GLU A 597 -28.85 -32.85 -39.65
CA GLU A 597 -28.04 -33.99 -39.21
C GLU A 597 -27.33 -34.65 -40.40
N GLN A 598 -26.02 -34.91 -40.29
CA GLN A 598 -25.26 -35.55 -41.38
C GLN A 598 -25.34 -37.08 -41.33
N ASP A 599 -25.50 -37.66 -40.13
CA ASP A 599 -25.53 -39.11 -39.91
C ASP A 599 -26.83 -39.76 -40.41
N PRO A 600 -26.79 -40.71 -41.38
CA PRO A 600 -27.98 -41.35 -41.94
C PRO A 600 -28.88 -42.09 -40.93
N SER A 601 -28.31 -42.50 -39.80
CA SER A 601 -29.01 -43.21 -38.72
C SER A 601 -29.78 -42.28 -37.78
N LYS A 602 -29.39 -40.99 -37.69
CA LYS A 602 -29.98 -39.99 -36.78
C LYS A 602 -30.87 -38.97 -37.51
N LYS A 603 -30.99 -39.08 -38.83
CA LYS A 603 -31.86 -38.23 -39.66
C LYS A 603 -33.34 -38.49 -39.40
N GLY A 604 -34.09 -37.40 -39.28
CA GLY A 604 -35.54 -37.39 -39.09
C GLY A 604 -35.95 -37.38 -37.62
N VAL A 605 -37.26 -37.51 -37.39
CA VAL A 605 -37.87 -37.49 -36.06
C VAL A 605 -38.72 -38.73 -35.89
N GLN A 606 -38.59 -39.44 -34.77
CA GLN A 606 -39.42 -40.61 -34.46
C GLN A 606 -40.79 -40.16 -33.97
N ILE A 607 -41.86 -40.62 -34.62
CA ILE A 607 -43.26 -40.32 -34.26
C ILE A 607 -43.95 -41.63 -33.89
N ILE A 608 -44.59 -41.70 -32.72
CA ILE A 608 -45.25 -42.89 -32.20
C ILE A 608 -46.72 -42.58 -31.95
N VAL A 609 -47.62 -43.31 -32.63
CA VAL A 609 -49.06 -43.22 -32.38
C VAL A 609 -49.46 -44.32 -31.41
N LEU A 610 -49.89 -43.95 -30.20
CA LEU A 610 -50.41 -44.89 -29.22
C LEU A 610 -51.87 -45.22 -29.55
N LYS A 611 -52.10 -46.44 -30.02
CA LYS A 611 -53.43 -46.94 -30.34
C LYS A 611 -54.17 -47.36 -29.06
N PRO A 612 -55.31 -46.75 -28.69
CA PRO A 612 -56.16 -47.27 -27.63
C PRO A 612 -56.74 -48.64 -28.04
N GLU A 613 -56.74 -49.61 -27.12
CA GLU A 613 -57.22 -50.97 -27.38
C GLU A 613 -58.69 -50.98 -27.84
N GLY A 614 -58.98 -51.64 -28.97
CA GLY A 614 -60.34 -51.88 -29.45
C GLY A 614 -60.98 -50.80 -30.34
N GLU A 615 -60.32 -49.67 -30.60
CA GLU A 615 -60.84 -48.61 -31.48
C GLU A 615 -60.11 -48.51 -32.84
N PRO A 616 -60.82 -48.25 -33.96
CA PRO A 616 -60.19 -47.97 -35.25
C PRO A 616 -59.53 -46.59 -35.23
N LEU A 617 -58.38 -46.46 -35.91
CA LEU A 617 -57.72 -45.16 -36.04
C LEU A 617 -58.54 -44.22 -36.93
N PRO A 618 -58.67 -42.95 -36.55
CA PRO A 618 -59.45 -41.98 -37.32
C PRO A 618 -58.81 -41.69 -38.68
N PRO A 619 -59.60 -41.58 -39.77
CA PRO A 619 -59.09 -41.21 -41.08
C PRO A 619 -58.85 -39.69 -41.16
N VAL A 620 -57.77 -39.29 -41.82
CA VAL A 620 -57.37 -37.90 -42.03
C VAL A 620 -57.51 -37.56 -43.52
N THR A 621 -58.22 -36.46 -43.81
CA THR A 621 -58.33 -35.91 -45.18
C THR A 621 -57.88 -34.46 -45.16
N ILE A 622 -56.61 -34.21 -45.51
CA ILE A 622 -56.01 -32.87 -45.43
C ILE A 622 -54.99 -32.67 -46.55
N THR A 623 -54.97 -31.46 -47.12
CA THR A 623 -53.95 -31.03 -48.07
C THR A 623 -53.04 -30.00 -47.40
N LEU A 624 -51.86 -30.44 -46.95
CA LEU A 624 -50.89 -29.55 -46.31
C LEU A 624 -49.99 -28.91 -47.36
N GLN A 625 -49.75 -27.60 -47.24
CA GLN A 625 -48.71 -26.90 -48.01
C GLN A 625 -47.34 -27.08 -47.34
N SER A 626 -46.26 -26.60 -47.96
CA SER A 626 -44.91 -26.66 -47.38
C SER A 626 -44.86 -25.95 -46.02
N LEU A 627 -44.65 -26.70 -44.94
CA LEU A 627 -44.68 -26.23 -43.54
C LEU A 627 -43.61 -26.96 -42.70
N GLU A 628 -43.35 -26.42 -41.52
CA GLU A 628 -42.51 -27.05 -40.48
C GLU A 628 -43.20 -28.30 -39.94
N LEU A 629 -42.41 -29.35 -39.71
CA LEU A 629 -42.91 -30.67 -39.29
C LEU A 629 -43.74 -30.59 -37.99
N GLY A 630 -43.29 -29.81 -37.00
CA GLY A 630 -44.02 -29.61 -35.75
C GLY A 630 -45.43 -29.04 -35.98
N LYS A 631 -45.56 -28.05 -36.86
CA LYS A 631 -46.87 -27.45 -37.22
C LYS A 631 -47.77 -28.43 -37.98
N MET A 632 -47.20 -29.26 -38.85
CA MET A 632 -47.97 -30.30 -39.55
C MET A 632 -48.56 -31.32 -38.57
N ILE A 633 -47.76 -31.80 -37.61
CA ILE A 633 -48.21 -32.73 -36.56
C ILE A 633 -49.30 -32.07 -35.71
N GLN A 634 -49.11 -30.81 -35.31
CA GLN A 634 -50.12 -30.05 -34.57
C GLN A 634 -51.45 -29.96 -35.32
N PHE A 635 -51.45 -29.55 -36.61
CA PHE A 635 -52.69 -29.44 -37.38
C PHE A 635 -53.42 -30.77 -37.58
N ILE A 636 -52.67 -31.85 -37.83
CA ILE A 636 -53.27 -33.18 -38.02
C ILE A 636 -53.84 -33.71 -36.70
N THR A 637 -53.12 -33.55 -35.59
CA THR A 637 -53.58 -34.00 -34.27
C THR A 637 -54.78 -33.18 -33.79
N GLU A 638 -54.80 -31.86 -34.04
CA GLU A 638 -55.94 -30.99 -33.76
C GLU A 638 -57.18 -31.35 -34.61
N MET A 639 -57.01 -31.62 -35.91
CA MET A 639 -58.10 -32.03 -36.80
C MET A 639 -58.79 -33.33 -36.32
N VAL A 640 -58.01 -34.22 -35.71
CA VAL A 640 -58.45 -35.53 -35.24
C VAL A 640 -58.88 -35.51 -33.77
N GLY A 641 -58.62 -34.41 -33.05
CA GLY A 641 -58.93 -34.25 -31.63
C GLY A 641 -58.04 -35.09 -30.70
N TRP A 642 -56.80 -35.34 -31.10
CA TRP A 642 -55.77 -36.05 -30.32
C TRP A 642 -54.69 -35.07 -29.87
N THR A 643 -53.89 -35.42 -28.87
CA THR A 643 -52.79 -34.58 -28.37
C THR A 643 -51.45 -35.25 -28.64
N TYR A 644 -50.39 -34.44 -28.81
CA TYR A 644 -49.01 -34.91 -28.92
C TYR A 644 -48.15 -34.41 -27.75
N ASP A 645 -47.15 -35.20 -27.38
CA ASP A 645 -46.18 -34.94 -26.33
C ASP A 645 -44.76 -35.10 -26.90
N ILE A 646 -43.86 -34.17 -26.59
CA ILE A 646 -42.46 -34.18 -27.06
C ILE A 646 -41.60 -34.75 -25.94
N ARG A 647 -41.07 -35.96 -26.14
CA ARG A 647 -40.10 -36.59 -25.24
C ARG A 647 -38.68 -36.42 -25.79
N ALA A 648 -37.67 -36.74 -25.00
CA ALA A 648 -36.26 -36.61 -25.41
C ALA A 648 -35.94 -37.26 -26.77
N ASP A 649 -36.52 -38.44 -27.05
CA ASP A 649 -36.18 -39.25 -28.23
C ASP A 649 -37.31 -39.41 -29.26
N ALA A 650 -38.55 -39.05 -28.93
CA ALA A 650 -39.71 -39.29 -29.81
C ALA A 650 -40.90 -38.35 -29.52
N VAL A 651 -41.71 -38.11 -30.55
CA VAL A 651 -43.02 -37.47 -30.45
C VAL A 651 -44.09 -38.53 -30.28
N VAL A 652 -44.85 -38.46 -29.18
CA VAL A 652 -45.88 -39.45 -28.84
C VAL A 652 -47.27 -38.84 -29.02
N ILE A 653 -48.11 -39.48 -29.82
CA ILE A 653 -49.48 -39.04 -30.11
C ILE A 653 -50.45 -40.00 -29.43
N SER A 654 -51.42 -39.50 -28.67
CA SER A 654 -52.38 -40.34 -27.95
C SER A 654 -53.77 -39.73 -27.86
N LYS A 655 -54.77 -40.60 -27.68
CA LYS A 655 -56.17 -40.24 -27.42
C LYS A 655 -56.41 -40.10 -25.90
N SER A 656 -55.80 -39.12 -25.24
CA SER A 656 -56.00 -38.90 -23.79
C SER A 656 -56.72 -37.57 -23.52
N GLY A 657 -58.05 -37.66 -23.59
CA GLY A 657 -58.98 -36.66 -23.05
C GLY A 657 -60.05 -37.35 -22.20
N GLY A 658 -59.64 -38.05 -21.14
CA GLY A 658 -60.55 -38.60 -20.13
C GLY A 658 -60.96 -37.51 -19.14
N THR A 659 -62.24 -37.13 -19.15
CA THR A 659 -62.84 -36.09 -18.30
C THR A 659 -63.43 -36.65 -16.99
N PHE A 660 -62.99 -36.17 -15.81
CA PHE A 660 -63.89 -35.61 -14.78
C PHE A 660 -63.12 -34.88 -13.64
N LYS A 661 -63.31 -33.55 -13.64
CA LYS A 661 -63.38 -32.59 -12.52
C LYS A 661 -62.20 -32.43 -11.55
N GLY A 662 -61.30 -31.60 -12.02
CA GLY A 662 -60.39 -30.78 -11.25
C GLY A 662 -59.23 -30.49 -12.18
N ARG A 663 -58.87 -29.23 -12.39
CA ARG A 663 -57.45 -28.98 -12.67
C ARG A 663 -56.71 -29.70 -11.53
N PRO A 664 -55.63 -30.45 -11.77
CA PRO A 664 -54.89 -31.05 -10.67
C PRO A 664 -54.64 -29.95 -9.65
N LEU A 665 -55.23 -30.11 -8.46
CA LEU A 665 -54.97 -29.20 -7.37
C LEU A 665 -53.59 -29.55 -6.89
N GLU A 666 -52.68 -28.60 -7.02
CA GLU A 666 -51.31 -28.75 -6.60
C GLU A 666 -51.18 -28.14 -5.21
N THR A 667 -50.33 -28.75 -4.38
CA THR A 667 -49.99 -28.18 -3.07
C THR A 667 -48.56 -27.69 -3.15
N GLU A 668 -48.39 -26.39 -3.02
CA GLU A 668 -47.07 -25.76 -2.94
C GLU A 668 -46.80 -25.20 -1.54
N PHE A 669 -45.52 -25.19 -1.21
CA PHE A 669 -44.98 -24.71 0.06
C PHE A 669 -44.20 -23.45 -0.22
N TYR A 670 -44.65 -22.32 0.33
CA TYR A 670 -43.97 -21.04 0.21
C TYR A 670 -43.35 -20.68 1.56
N GLU A 671 -42.04 -20.56 1.59
CA GLU A 671 -41.34 -19.96 2.72
C GLU A 671 -41.44 -18.44 2.59
N ILE A 672 -42.00 -17.77 3.62
CA ILE A 672 -42.25 -16.33 3.54
C ILE A 672 -41.42 -15.62 4.61
N PRO A 673 -40.57 -14.64 4.24
CA PRO A 673 -39.80 -13.89 5.21
C PRO A 673 -40.72 -13.01 6.06
N GLN A 674 -40.31 -12.77 7.31
CA GLN A 674 -41.07 -11.97 8.29
C GLN A 674 -41.38 -10.53 7.78
N GLY A 675 -40.50 -9.93 6.97
CA GLY A 675 -40.76 -8.63 6.35
C GLY A 675 -41.94 -8.65 5.36
N THR A 676 -42.11 -9.74 4.62
CA THR A 676 -43.22 -9.92 3.66
C THR A 676 -44.52 -10.22 4.39
N ILE A 677 -44.46 -10.98 5.50
CA ILE A 677 -45.60 -11.18 6.42
C ILE A 677 -46.08 -9.84 6.98
N ASN A 678 -45.18 -9.00 7.48
CA ASN A 678 -45.54 -7.68 8.03
C ASN A 678 -46.18 -6.75 6.97
N ARG A 679 -45.79 -6.87 5.69
CA ARG A 679 -46.40 -6.11 4.60
C ARG A 679 -47.80 -6.62 4.23
N MET A 680 -47.99 -7.95 4.15
CA MET A 680 -49.29 -8.55 3.84
C MET A 680 -50.30 -8.37 4.98
N THR A 681 -49.83 -8.35 6.23
CA THR A 681 -50.69 -8.21 7.41
C THR A 681 -50.86 -6.76 7.87
N GLY A 682 -50.19 -5.81 7.23
CA GLY A 682 -50.26 -4.38 7.54
C GLY A 682 -49.69 -4.07 8.91
N GLY A 683 -48.37 -4.24 9.04
CA GLY A 683 -47.56 -4.12 10.26
C GLY A 683 -48.15 -3.18 11.30
N THR A 684 -48.22 -3.65 12.54
CA THR A 684 -48.76 -2.94 13.71
C THR A 684 -48.16 -1.54 13.85
N GLY A 685 -48.82 -0.54 13.26
CA GLY A 685 -48.38 0.85 13.31
C GLY A 685 -48.83 1.66 12.10
N GLY A 686 -50.11 2.01 12.02
CA GLY A 686 -50.60 2.98 11.04
C GLY A 686 -52.00 2.69 10.55
N GLY A 687 -52.99 3.38 11.12
CA GLY A 687 -54.41 3.13 10.85
C GLY A 687 -54.81 3.40 9.39
N MET A 688 -55.75 2.58 8.91
CA MET A 688 -56.63 2.94 7.80
C MET A 688 -58.03 2.47 8.17
N GLY A 689 -58.97 3.41 8.16
CA GLY A 689 -60.30 3.25 8.73
C GLY A 689 -61.21 2.28 7.98
N GLY A 690 -62.09 1.62 8.73
CA GLY A 690 -63.21 0.84 8.19
C GLY A 690 -63.91 0.02 9.26
N GLY A 691 -64.97 0.59 9.85
CA GLY A 691 -66.03 -0.16 10.56
C GLY A 691 -65.69 -0.67 11.96
N ALA A 692 -66.22 -0.01 12.99
CA ALA A 692 -66.18 -0.50 14.37
C ALA A 692 -66.94 -1.84 14.47
N ALA A 693 -66.24 -2.89 14.91
CA ALA A 693 -66.87 -4.05 15.51
C ALA A 693 -67.15 -3.75 16.99
N ASP A 694 -68.39 -3.98 17.42
CA ASP A 694 -68.96 -3.65 18.73
C ASP A 694 -68.19 -4.33 19.89
N PRO A 695 -67.62 -3.57 20.86
CA PRO A 695 -66.88 -4.10 22.00
C PRO A 695 -67.75 -4.75 23.08
N PHE A 696 -69.08 -4.85 22.89
CA PHE A 696 -70.01 -5.48 23.84
C PHE A 696 -70.58 -6.84 23.39
N ALA A 697 -70.10 -7.43 22.30
CA ALA A 697 -70.51 -8.77 21.91
C ALA A 697 -70.00 -9.83 22.91
N PRO A 698 -70.87 -10.71 23.45
CA PRO A 698 -70.44 -11.74 24.40
C PRO A 698 -69.53 -12.78 23.71
N PRO A 699 -68.53 -13.33 24.42
CA PRO A 699 -67.53 -14.20 23.83
C PRO A 699 -68.17 -15.52 23.34
N PRO A 700 -67.75 -16.07 22.18
CA PRO A 700 -68.16 -17.41 21.79
C PRO A 700 -67.51 -18.40 22.74
N ALA A 701 -68.33 -19.29 23.28
CA ALA A 701 -67.92 -20.32 24.21
C ALA A 701 -67.22 -21.48 23.48
N GLY A 702 -65.98 -21.77 23.89
CA GLY A 702 -65.43 -23.11 23.99
C GLY A 702 -64.77 -23.71 22.74
N GLY A 703 -63.46 -23.92 22.82
CA GLY A 703 -62.70 -24.87 22.00
C GLY A 703 -61.28 -24.41 21.78
N GLY A 704 -60.30 -25.07 22.42
CA GLY A 704 -58.92 -24.59 22.49
C GLY A 704 -58.15 -24.58 21.15
N GLY A 705 -57.16 -23.70 21.09
CA GLY A 705 -56.21 -23.56 19.99
C GLY A 705 -55.89 -22.10 19.73
N ALA A 706 -54.91 -21.56 20.44
CA ALA A 706 -54.29 -20.29 20.04
C ALA A 706 -53.57 -20.53 18.72
N GLY A 707 -54.17 -20.10 17.60
CA GLY A 707 -53.61 -20.15 16.27
C GLY A 707 -53.81 -18.81 15.58
N ASP A 708 -52.72 -18.04 15.48
CA ASP A 708 -52.38 -16.99 14.53
C ASP A 708 -53.51 -16.30 13.73
N ASP A 709 -53.92 -15.12 14.22
CA ASP A 709 -54.66 -14.08 13.47
C ASP A 709 -53.91 -13.64 12.19
N THR A 710 -52.59 -13.87 12.15
CA THR A 710 -51.69 -13.65 11.01
C THR A 710 -52.09 -14.46 9.77
N GLY A 711 -52.41 -15.75 9.92
CA GLY A 711 -52.79 -16.61 8.79
C GLY A 711 -54.10 -16.17 8.14
N ILE A 712 -55.04 -15.66 8.95
CA ILE A 712 -56.33 -15.14 8.48
C ILE A 712 -56.13 -13.86 7.66
N LYS A 713 -55.27 -12.94 8.12
CA LYS A 713 -54.95 -11.70 7.40
C LYS A 713 -54.24 -11.95 6.07
N ILE A 714 -53.31 -12.90 6.03
CA ILE A 714 -52.62 -13.29 4.78
C ILE A 714 -53.63 -13.91 3.80
N LYS A 715 -54.51 -14.80 4.27
CA LYS A 715 -55.58 -15.37 3.44
C LYS A 715 -56.48 -14.27 2.86
N ALA A 716 -56.91 -13.32 3.69
CA ALA A 716 -57.75 -12.19 3.26
C ALA A 716 -57.04 -11.27 2.24
N PHE A 717 -55.73 -11.06 2.39
CA PHE A 717 -54.91 -10.32 1.41
C PHE A 717 -54.89 -11.03 0.05
N LEU A 718 -54.67 -12.34 0.02
CA LEU A 718 -54.66 -13.14 -1.21
C LEU A 718 -56.04 -13.21 -1.88
N GLU A 719 -57.12 -13.29 -1.11
CA GLU A 719 -58.49 -13.19 -1.62
C GLU A 719 -58.76 -11.81 -2.24
N GLY A 720 -58.29 -10.74 -1.59
CA GLY A 720 -58.34 -9.37 -2.11
C GLY A 720 -57.51 -9.16 -3.38
N ALA A 721 -56.44 -9.94 -3.58
CA ALA A 721 -55.63 -9.98 -4.79
C ALA A 721 -56.26 -10.79 -5.95
N GLY A 722 -57.44 -11.38 -5.73
CA GLY A 722 -58.20 -12.10 -6.75
C GLY A 722 -58.02 -13.63 -6.73
N ILE A 723 -57.52 -14.21 -5.64
CA ILE A 723 -57.35 -15.66 -5.46
C ILE A 723 -58.40 -16.18 -4.48
N PRO A 724 -59.56 -16.68 -4.94
CA PRO A 724 -60.61 -17.15 -4.04
C PRO A 724 -60.26 -18.50 -3.43
N PHE A 725 -60.38 -18.65 -2.11
CA PHE A 725 -60.29 -19.93 -1.42
C PHE A 725 -61.70 -20.46 -1.12
N ASP A 726 -62.08 -21.51 -1.86
CA ASP A 726 -63.38 -22.17 -1.75
C ASP A 726 -63.16 -23.64 -1.35
N ASP A 727 -63.52 -23.97 -0.11
CA ASP A 727 -63.35 -25.31 0.47
C ASP A 727 -64.14 -26.37 -0.32
N ALA A 728 -65.25 -25.99 -0.97
CA ALA A 728 -66.07 -26.92 -1.77
C ALA A 728 -65.36 -27.38 -3.05
N LYS A 729 -64.34 -26.63 -3.49
CA LYS A 729 -63.48 -26.96 -4.64
C LYS A 729 -62.16 -27.60 -4.24
N GLY A 730 -61.95 -27.89 -2.95
CA GLY A 730 -60.74 -28.51 -2.43
C GLY A 730 -59.56 -27.55 -2.26
N HIS A 731 -59.79 -26.24 -2.31
CA HIS A 731 -58.75 -25.25 -2.00
C HIS A 731 -58.42 -25.28 -0.52
N LYS A 732 -57.14 -25.22 -0.17
CA LYS A 732 -56.69 -25.24 1.23
C LYS A 732 -55.58 -24.23 1.43
N PHE A 733 -55.62 -23.53 2.55
CA PHE A 733 -54.58 -22.60 2.98
C PHE A 733 -54.25 -22.89 4.44
N VAL A 734 -52.98 -23.10 4.73
CA VAL A 734 -52.47 -23.26 6.10
C VAL A 734 -51.21 -22.43 6.24
N PHE A 735 -51.11 -21.69 7.34
CA PHE A 735 -49.90 -20.93 7.69
C PHE A 735 -49.36 -21.44 9.02
N ASP A 736 -48.07 -21.75 9.04
CA ASP A 736 -47.37 -22.38 10.17
C ASP A 736 -46.38 -21.39 10.84
N GLY A 737 -46.61 -20.07 10.70
CA GLY A 737 -45.74 -19.02 11.25
C GLY A 737 -44.56 -18.62 10.35
N PHE A 738 -44.01 -19.55 9.57
CA PHE A 738 -42.88 -19.32 8.66
C PHE A 738 -43.15 -19.77 7.22
N GLN A 739 -43.99 -20.79 7.06
CA GLN A 739 -44.34 -21.38 5.77
C GLN A 739 -45.84 -21.31 5.53
N MET A 740 -46.20 -21.05 4.28
CA MET A 740 -47.55 -21.02 3.78
C MET A 740 -47.75 -22.23 2.86
N ILE A 741 -48.67 -23.11 3.24
CA ILE A 741 -49.03 -24.31 2.49
C ILE A 741 -50.33 -24.02 1.75
N VAL A 742 -50.26 -23.96 0.43
CA VAL A 742 -51.42 -23.62 -0.40
C VAL A 742 -51.74 -24.76 -1.36
N THR A 743 -52.97 -25.25 -1.29
CA THR A 743 -53.54 -26.17 -2.27
C THR A 743 -54.50 -25.40 -3.18
N HIS A 744 -54.14 -25.19 -4.44
CA HIS A 744 -54.96 -24.47 -5.42
C HIS A 744 -54.70 -24.95 -6.87
N ASP A 745 -55.34 -24.33 -7.85
CA ASP A 745 -55.06 -24.57 -9.26
C ASP A 745 -53.74 -23.90 -9.68
N ARG A 746 -53.04 -24.51 -10.65
CA ARG A 746 -51.72 -24.06 -11.10
C ARG A 746 -51.65 -22.56 -11.40
N ARG A 747 -52.68 -22.01 -12.06
CA ARG A 747 -52.74 -20.59 -12.41
C ARG A 747 -52.80 -19.66 -11.18
N SER A 748 -53.49 -20.05 -10.11
CA SER A 748 -53.52 -19.26 -8.87
C SER A 748 -52.24 -19.43 -8.07
N LEU A 749 -51.62 -20.61 -8.09
CA LEU A 749 -50.29 -20.81 -7.51
C LEU A 749 -49.23 -19.95 -8.22
N ASP A 750 -49.21 -19.94 -9.55
CA ASP A 750 -48.32 -19.06 -10.33
C ASP A 750 -48.59 -17.56 -10.03
N LEU A 751 -49.84 -17.19 -9.73
CA LEU A 751 -50.20 -15.81 -9.34
C LEU A 751 -49.70 -15.47 -7.93
N ILE A 752 -49.84 -16.40 -6.98
CA ILE A 752 -49.28 -16.29 -5.63
C ILE A 752 -47.76 -16.15 -5.72
N GLU A 753 -47.10 -17.00 -6.50
CA GLU A 753 -45.66 -16.95 -6.73
C GLU A 753 -45.24 -15.59 -7.31
N ARG A 754 -45.95 -15.05 -8.30
CA ARG A 754 -45.68 -13.70 -8.84
C ARG A 754 -45.89 -12.58 -7.83
N ILE A 755 -46.92 -12.68 -6.98
CA ILE A 755 -47.19 -11.68 -5.92
C ILE A 755 -46.07 -11.74 -4.88
N LEU A 756 -45.72 -12.93 -4.40
CA LEU A 756 -44.65 -13.15 -3.44
C LEU A 756 -43.30 -12.72 -4.02
N ALA A 757 -42.95 -13.14 -5.23
CA ALA A 757 -41.71 -12.73 -5.91
C ALA A 757 -41.62 -11.20 -6.07
N LYS A 758 -42.74 -10.53 -6.37
CA LYS A 758 -42.79 -9.07 -6.43
C LYS A 758 -42.62 -8.42 -5.05
N MET A 759 -43.26 -8.95 -4.02
CA MET A 759 -43.17 -8.43 -2.66
C MET A 759 -41.80 -8.70 -2.02
N ASP A 760 -41.18 -9.83 -2.32
CA ASP A 760 -39.84 -10.21 -1.87
C ASP A 760 -38.76 -9.40 -2.59
N GLY A 761 -38.98 -9.06 -3.87
CA GLY A 761 -38.13 -8.10 -4.60
C GLY A 761 -38.08 -6.71 -3.95
N GLU A 762 -39.19 -6.27 -3.33
CA GLU A 762 -39.27 -5.03 -2.56
C GLU A 762 -38.82 -5.21 -1.08
N ALA A 763 -38.72 -6.46 -0.61
CA ALA A 763 -38.38 -6.80 0.76
C ALA A 763 -36.91 -6.69 1.12
N GLY A 764 -36.03 -6.83 0.13
CA GLY A 764 -34.58 -6.80 0.30
C GLY A 764 -33.97 -5.41 0.30
N ILE A 765 -34.75 -4.35 0.11
CA ILE A 765 -34.21 -2.99 0.00
C ILE A 765 -33.85 -2.48 1.40
N GLN A 766 -32.54 -2.37 1.62
CA GLN A 766 -32.00 -1.72 2.80
C GLN A 766 -31.57 -0.30 2.42
N VAL A 767 -31.76 0.61 3.36
CA VAL A 767 -31.32 1.99 3.24
C VAL A 767 -30.34 2.25 4.36
N GLU A 768 -29.17 2.70 3.97
CA GLU A 768 -28.16 3.18 4.88
C GLU A 768 -28.26 4.69 4.99
N ILE A 769 -28.43 5.16 6.21
CA ILE A 769 -28.58 6.58 6.52
C ILE A 769 -27.37 7.00 7.33
N GLU A 770 -26.72 8.06 6.89
CA GLU A 770 -25.63 8.72 7.59
C GLU A 770 -26.06 10.15 7.93
N THR A 771 -25.92 10.54 9.20
CA THR A 771 -26.17 11.92 9.63
C THR A 771 -24.89 12.54 10.17
N LYS A 772 -24.36 13.59 9.54
CA LYS A 772 -23.19 14.32 10.04
C LYS A 772 -23.60 15.57 10.80
N PHE A 773 -23.23 15.65 12.07
CA PHE A 773 -23.33 16.83 12.92
C PHE A 773 -21.98 17.52 12.94
N LEU A 774 -21.92 18.72 12.38
CA LEU A 774 -20.72 19.54 12.36
C LEU A 774 -20.98 20.77 13.23
N GLU A 775 -20.28 20.85 14.36
CA GLU A 775 -20.30 22.00 15.25
C GLU A 775 -18.95 22.71 15.19
N VAL A 776 -18.94 23.95 14.72
CA VAL A 776 -17.76 24.81 14.67
C VAL A 776 -17.93 25.89 15.72
N GLN A 777 -17.05 25.89 16.71
CA GLN A 777 -16.98 26.95 17.71
C GLN A 777 -15.70 27.74 17.50
N GLU A 778 -15.85 29.06 17.36
CA GLU A 778 -14.75 30.02 17.30
C GLU A 778 -14.87 30.98 18.47
N GLY A 779 -13.87 30.98 19.33
CA GLY A 779 -13.71 31.90 20.45
C GLY A 779 -12.49 32.78 20.24
N ALA A 780 -12.63 34.08 20.47
CA ALA A 780 -11.52 34.98 20.69
C ALA A 780 -11.74 35.73 22.00
N LEU A 781 -10.67 35.90 22.76
CA LEU A 781 -10.62 36.71 23.96
C LEU A 781 -9.38 37.59 23.86
N ASP A 782 -9.60 38.89 23.78
CA ASP A 782 -8.55 39.91 23.87
C ASP A 782 -8.81 40.70 25.15
N GLU A 783 -7.85 40.71 26.08
CA GLU A 783 -7.98 41.33 27.39
C GLU A 783 -6.68 42.02 27.79
N ILE A 784 -6.80 43.25 28.28
CA ILE A 784 -5.69 43.99 28.89
C ILE A 784 -6.16 44.61 30.19
N THR A 785 -5.43 44.35 31.27
CA THR A 785 -5.65 44.91 32.61
C THR A 785 -4.34 45.39 33.23
N PHE A 786 -4.45 46.31 34.18
CA PHE A 786 -3.38 46.99 34.89
C PHE A 786 -3.62 46.94 36.39
N ASP A 787 -2.59 46.53 37.12
CA ASP A 787 -2.53 46.61 38.57
C ASP A 787 -1.48 47.63 38.96
N TRP A 788 -1.84 48.57 39.84
CA TRP A 788 -0.93 49.62 40.25
C TRP A 788 -0.90 49.79 41.77
N LYS A 789 0.30 50.02 42.27
CA LYS A 789 0.58 50.41 43.64
C LYS A 789 1.58 51.54 43.60
N TYR A 790 1.17 52.70 44.09
CA TYR A 790 2.03 53.86 44.27
C TYR A 790 2.19 54.11 45.76
N SER A 791 3.43 54.14 46.21
CA SER A 791 3.79 54.41 47.60
C SER A 791 4.55 55.73 47.66
N PHE A 792 4.17 56.61 48.57
CA PHE A 792 4.73 57.96 48.72
C PHE A 792 5.13 58.21 50.18
N GLY A 793 6.15 59.05 50.37
CA GLY A 793 6.65 59.46 51.69
C GLY A 793 7.93 58.72 52.08
N ASN A 794 8.41 58.96 53.30
CA ASN A 794 9.64 58.35 53.76
C ASN A 794 9.45 56.84 54.03
N PRO A 795 10.34 55.98 53.54
CA PRO A 795 10.27 54.55 53.82
C PRO A 795 10.67 54.28 55.27
N VAL A 796 9.78 53.64 56.03
CA VAL A 796 10.05 53.14 57.39
C VAL A 796 10.12 51.61 57.32
N PRO A 797 11.06 50.94 58.01
CA PRO A 797 11.06 49.49 58.04
C PRO A 797 9.77 48.94 58.69
N GLU A 798 9.12 48.02 58.00
CA GLU A 798 7.98 47.25 58.53
C GLU A 798 8.47 46.44 59.72
N VAL A 799 7.84 46.60 60.88
CA VAL A 799 8.19 45.90 62.11
C VAL A 799 7.07 44.94 62.50
N ASP A 800 7.44 43.74 62.94
CA ASP A 800 6.48 42.79 63.48
C ASP A 800 5.92 43.33 64.81
N PRO A 801 4.60 43.54 64.93
CA PRO A 801 3.99 44.13 66.12
C PRO A 801 4.16 43.29 67.40
N ALA A 802 4.46 41.99 67.30
CA ALA A 802 4.68 41.14 68.47
C ALA A 802 6.14 41.19 68.98
N THR A 803 7.12 41.37 68.09
CA THR A 803 8.55 41.24 68.41
C THR A 803 9.33 42.55 68.27
N GLY A 804 8.78 43.56 67.61
CA GLY A 804 9.43 44.85 67.34
C GLY A 804 10.62 44.76 66.39
N MET A 805 10.90 43.58 65.81
CA MET A 805 11.98 43.38 64.85
C MET A 805 11.51 43.74 63.43
N PRO A 806 12.40 44.27 62.58
CA PRO A 806 12.06 44.55 61.20
C PRO A 806 11.79 43.25 60.43
N VAL A 807 10.65 43.21 59.75
CA VAL A 807 10.27 42.13 58.84
C VAL A 807 11.22 42.18 57.64
N VAL A 808 11.83 41.04 57.28
CA VAL A 808 12.79 40.96 56.17
C VAL A 808 12.20 40.24 54.95
N ASP A 809 12.62 40.66 53.76
CA ASP A 809 12.28 40.01 52.49
C ASP A 809 13.01 38.67 52.30
N VAL A 810 12.70 37.95 51.21
CA VAL A 810 13.36 36.69 50.83
C VAL A 810 14.87 36.82 50.55
N ARG A 811 15.40 38.03 50.50
CA ARG A 811 16.84 38.34 50.35
C ARG A 811 17.45 38.88 51.65
N GLY A 812 16.73 38.82 52.76
CA GLY A 812 17.19 39.23 54.10
C GLY A 812 17.25 40.75 54.31
N ARG A 813 16.62 41.56 53.46
CA ARG A 813 16.57 43.03 53.61
C ARG A 813 15.32 43.45 54.36
N PRO A 814 15.38 44.45 55.26
CA PRO A 814 14.18 44.95 55.94
C PRO A 814 13.19 45.49 54.91
N LYS A 815 11.96 44.97 54.97
CA LYS A 815 10.84 45.38 54.12
C LYS A 815 10.42 46.79 54.50
N ALA A 816 10.24 47.68 53.53
CA ALA A 816 9.89 49.07 53.78
C ALA A 816 8.38 49.32 53.56
N ILE A 817 7.76 50.03 54.49
CA ILE A 817 6.43 50.62 54.37
C ILE A 817 6.55 52.13 54.14
N TYR A 818 5.57 52.70 53.46
CA TYR A 818 5.51 54.12 53.13
C TYR A 818 4.28 54.75 53.78
N GLU A 819 4.40 56.03 54.15
CA GLU A 819 3.36 56.83 54.82
C GLU A 819 2.04 56.90 54.05
N LYS A 820 2.07 56.77 52.72
CA LYS A 820 0.88 56.82 51.86
C LYS A 820 0.96 55.75 50.80
N ASN A 821 -0.08 54.95 50.67
CA ASN A 821 -0.21 53.95 49.62
C ASN A 821 -1.49 54.19 48.84
N PHE A 822 -1.35 54.22 47.53
CA PHE A 822 -2.43 54.29 46.57
C PHE A 822 -2.43 52.98 45.80
N VAL A 823 -3.43 52.12 46.07
CA VAL A 823 -3.54 50.80 45.47
C VAL A 823 -4.84 50.71 44.69
N GLY A 824 -4.74 50.19 43.47
CA GLY A 824 -5.88 49.93 42.64
C GLY A 824 -5.56 48.98 41.50
N ASN A 825 -6.62 48.51 40.89
CA ASN A 825 -6.60 47.42 39.94
C ASN A 825 -7.71 47.66 38.91
N THR A 826 -7.45 47.38 37.64
CA THR A 826 -8.50 47.35 36.62
C THR A 826 -9.04 45.92 36.49
N ARG A 827 -10.37 45.75 36.51
CA ARG A 827 -11.01 44.42 36.52
C ARG A 827 -10.65 43.57 35.31
N THR A 828 -10.56 42.27 35.55
CA THR A 828 -10.54 41.25 34.50
C THR A 828 -11.95 40.89 34.04
N LEU A 829 -12.11 40.30 32.86
CA LEU A 829 -13.41 39.83 32.36
C LEU A 829 -14.06 38.83 33.33
N ALA A 830 -13.25 37.93 33.90
CA ALA A 830 -13.68 36.98 34.93
C ALA A 830 -14.11 37.66 36.24
N GLY A 831 -13.42 38.72 36.66
CA GLY A 831 -13.77 39.50 37.86
C GLY A 831 -14.95 40.45 37.68
N ALA A 832 -15.25 40.87 36.45
CA ALA A 832 -16.40 41.70 36.12
C ALA A 832 -17.72 40.91 36.15
N HIS A 833 -17.68 39.59 35.94
CA HIS A 833 -18.85 38.70 35.86
C HIS A 833 -18.84 37.54 36.87
N SER A 834 -17.97 37.58 37.88
CA SER A 834 -17.87 36.52 38.89
C SER A 834 -19.16 36.39 39.72
N PRO A 835 -19.69 35.16 39.93
CA PRO A 835 -20.83 34.90 40.82
C PRO A 835 -20.60 35.36 42.27
N SER A 836 -19.33 35.43 42.71
CA SER A 836 -18.95 35.81 44.08
C SER A 836 -18.92 37.32 44.33
N GLY A 837 -19.10 38.16 43.31
CA GLY A 837 -19.36 39.60 43.48
C GLY A 837 -18.31 40.40 44.25
N VAL A 838 -17.05 39.98 44.29
CA VAL A 838 -16.03 40.66 45.09
C VAL A 838 -15.78 42.07 44.54
N PRO A 839 -16.07 43.13 45.32
CA PRO A 839 -15.80 44.50 44.88
C PRO A 839 -14.29 44.72 44.76
N ARG A 840 -13.87 45.42 43.69
CA ARG A 840 -12.45 45.72 43.42
C ARG A 840 -12.21 47.20 43.68
N ASP A 841 -12.30 47.55 44.95
CA ASP A 841 -12.25 48.94 45.39
C ASP A 841 -10.84 49.51 45.26
N ILE A 842 -10.76 50.81 44.95
CA ILE A 842 -9.51 51.55 45.02
C ILE A 842 -9.31 51.95 46.47
N SER A 843 -8.19 51.58 47.06
CA SER A 843 -7.86 51.95 48.44
C SER A 843 -6.73 52.96 48.47
N VAL A 844 -6.99 54.07 49.15
CA VAL A 844 -5.98 55.03 49.57
C VAL A 844 -5.76 54.81 51.05
N SER A 845 -4.62 54.27 51.43
CA SER A 845 -4.27 54.01 52.82
C SER A 845 -3.15 54.94 53.30
N TYR A 846 -3.34 55.44 54.50
CA TYR A 846 -2.39 56.23 55.29
C TYR A 846 -2.07 55.37 56.52
N PRO A 847 -1.02 54.52 56.50
CA PRO A 847 -0.70 53.64 57.61
C PRO A 847 -0.51 54.38 58.95
N ASP A 848 -0.04 55.62 58.91
CA ASP A 848 0.16 56.48 60.09
C ASP A 848 -1.14 57.15 60.58
N ASN A 849 -2.22 57.12 59.80
CA ASN A 849 -3.51 57.70 60.14
C ASN A 849 -4.67 56.89 59.51
N PRO A 850 -5.05 55.77 60.13
CA PRO A 850 -6.04 54.84 59.57
C PRO A 850 -7.44 55.45 59.41
N ASP A 851 -7.79 56.48 60.20
CA ASP A 851 -9.07 57.19 60.11
C ASP A 851 -9.20 58.03 58.82
N SER A 852 -8.08 58.28 58.14
CA SER A 852 -8.04 59.02 56.86
C SER A 852 -8.05 58.11 55.63
N ASN A 853 -8.13 56.79 55.82
CA ASN A 853 -8.18 55.84 54.71
C ASN A 853 -9.45 56.04 53.87
N VAL A 854 -9.29 56.14 52.56
CA VAL A 854 -10.42 56.30 51.62
C VAL A 854 -10.52 55.06 50.77
N ILE A 855 -11.69 54.43 50.78
CA ILE A 855 -12.03 53.34 49.87
C ILE A 855 -13.03 53.91 48.86
N ILE A 856 -12.65 53.92 47.58
CA ILE A 856 -13.54 54.30 46.49
C ILE A 856 -14.20 53.01 45.99
N PRO A 857 -15.50 52.80 46.28
CA PRO A 857 -16.15 51.55 45.95
C PRO A 857 -16.30 51.39 44.43
N ASN A 858 -15.95 50.21 43.94
CA ASN A 858 -16.17 49.80 42.55
C ASN A 858 -16.97 48.49 42.54
N PRO A 859 -18.30 48.54 42.77
CA PRO A 859 -19.15 47.34 42.84
C PRO A 859 -19.29 46.66 41.47
N THR A 860 -19.51 45.34 41.43
CA THR A 860 -19.71 44.59 40.17
C THR A 860 -21.07 44.92 39.54
N PRO A 861 -21.18 44.98 38.19
CA PRO A 861 -22.47 45.06 37.52
C PRO A 861 -23.29 43.78 37.78
N LYS A 862 -24.55 43.91 38.20
CA LYS A 862 -25.47 42.77 38.34
C LYS A 862 -26.21 42.55 37.03
N LEU A 863 -25.80 41.54 36.26
CA LEU A 863 -26.49 41.13 35.02
C LEU A 863 -27.33 39.86 35.28
N PRO A 864 -28.49 39.71 34.63
CA PRO A 864 -29.26 38.46 34.67
C PRO A 864 -28.55 37.38 33.84
N GLY A 865 -28.29 36.21 34.43
CA GLY A 865 -27.63 35.07 33.78
C GLY A 865 -26.11 35.10 33.90
N ASN A 866 -25.58 34.74 35.07
CA ASN A 866 -24.14 34.66 35.31
C ASN A 866 -23.54 33.42 34.61
N ILE A 867 -23.14 33.56 33.35
CA ILE A 867 -22.24 32.60 32.70
C ILE A 867 -20.81 33.09 32.97
N GLY A 868 -20.05 32.36 33.77
CA GLY A 868 -18.68 32.70 34.15
C GLY A 868 -17.73 32.63 32.94
N ILE A 869 -17.54 33.74 32.25
CA ILE A 869 -16.55 33.80 31.16
C ILE A 869 -15.17 34.06 31.75
N GLY A 870 -14.27 33.10 31.58
CA GLY A 870 -12.92 33.15 32.14
C GLY A 870 -12.78 32.53 33.53
N GLU A 871 -13.75 31.73 33.99
CA GLU A 871 -13.61 30.93 35.20
C GLU A 871 -12.41 29.96 35.06
N GLY A 872 -11.48 30.01 36.02
CA GLY A 872 -10.20 29.28 35.95
C GLY A 872 -9.02 30.08 35.36
N VAL A 873 -9.23 31.28 34.82
CA VAL A 873 -8.14 32.18 34.40
C VAL A 873 -7.58 32.88 35.64
N LYS A 874 -6.61 32.25 36.31
CA LYS A 874 -5.78 32.94 37.30
C LYS A 874 -4.79 33.83 36.54
N PRO A 875 -4.62 35.11 36.92
CA PRO A 875 -3.55 35.92 36.36
C PRO A 875 -2.23 35.18 36.56
N LEU A 876 -1.31 35.27 35.58
CA LEU A 876 0.00 34.61 35.63
C LEU A 876 0.78 34.98 36.90
N ILE A 877 0.43 36.14 37.50
CA ILE A 877 0.91 36.66 38.78
C ILE A 877 -0.31 37.29 39.50
N ASP A 878 -0.70 36.79 40.67
CA ASP A 878 -1.69 37.43 41.54
C ASP A 878 -1.00 38.46 42.45
N VAL A 879 -1.20 39.73 42.14
CA VAL A 879 -0.53 40.87 42.78
C VAL A 879 -1.15 41.21 44.14
N SER A 880 -2.26 40.59 44.52
CA SER A 880 -2.94 40.95 45.77
C SER A 880 -2.13 40.61 47.02
N GLN A 881 -1.11 39.74 46.94
CA GLN A 881 -0.37 39.31 48.13
C GLN A 881 1.15 39.55 48.12
N ASN A 882 1.86 39.67 46.99
CA ASN A 882 3.32 39.87 47.03
C ASN A 882 3.88 40.48 45.72
N PHE A 883 3.80 41.80 45.57
CA PHE A 883 4.66 42.52 44.62
C PHE A 883 5.84 43.15 45.36
N ASP A 884 6.92 42.37 45.48
CA ASP A 884 8.19 42.78 46.08
C ASP A 884 9.25 43.08 45.00
N GLY A 885 8.79 43.50 43.82
CA GLY A 885 9.61 43.88 42.67
C GLY A 885 9.72 45.40 42.55
N ALA A 886 10.46 46.05 43.44
CA ALA A 886 10.72 47.48 43.34
C ALA A 886 11.51 47.82 42.05
N LEU A 887 10.85 48.41 41.06
CA LEU A 887 11.49 49.07 39.92
C LEU A 887 11.35 50.59 40.09
N GLY A 888 12.27 51.18 40.86
CA GLY A 888 12.39 52.63 41.01
C GLY A 888 12.86 53.02 42.41
N ILE A 889 14.08 53.53 42.52
CA ILE A 889 14.61 54.10 43.76
C ILE A 889 14.67 55.62 43.56
N ILE A 890 13.57 56.29 43.89
CA ILE A 890 13.58 57.66 44.36
C ILE A 890 13.21 57.56 45.85
N PRO A 891 13.96 58.16 46.79
CA PRO A 891 13.81 57.90 48.22
C PRO A 891 12.38 58.01 48.76
N ASP A 892 11.58 58.94 48.21
CA ASP A 892 10.27 59.29 48.75
C ASP A 892 9.10 58.78 47.87
N PHE A 893 9.40 57.99 46.82
CA PHE A 893 8.41 57.52 45.86
C PHE A 893 8.75 56.15 45.27
N GLN A 894 7.82 55.22 45.41
CA GLN A 894 7.87 53.90 44.77
C GLN A 894 6.62 53.70 43.89
N ALA A 895 6.83 53.34 42.64
CA ALA A 895 5.77 52.95 41.73
C ALA A 895 5.93 51.48 41.32
N SER A 896 4.84 50.73 41.41
CA SER A 896 4.73 49.35 40.96
C SER A 896 3.55 49.26 40.02
N VAL A 897 3.79 48.92 38.76
CA VAL A 897 2.74 48.70 37.75
C VAL A 897 2.94 47.32 37.14
N LEU A 898 1.87 46.53 37.11
CA LEU A 898 1.83 45.23 36.47
C LEU A 898 0.79 45.25 35.36
N VAL A 899 1.19 44.76 34.19
CA VAL A 899 0.34 44.66 33.00
C VAL A 899 -0.02 43.20 32.77
N ASN A 900 -1.30 42.88 32.82
CA ASN A 900 -1.82 41.59 32.39
C ASN A 900 -2.41 41.76 30.99
N ALA A 901 -1.81 41.11 30.00
CA ALA A 901 -2.34 41.08 28.64
C ALA A 901 -2.58 39.62 28.24
N LEU A 902 -3.81 39.31 27.85
CA LEU A 902 -4.23 37.98 27.43
C LEU A 902 -4.88 38.08 26.05
N LYS A 903 -4.29 37.38 25.09
CA LYS A 903 -4.87 37.18 23.75
C LYS A 903 -4.99 35.69 23.52
N ARG A 904 -6.22 35.20 23.49
CA ARG A 904 -6.53 33.78 23.30
C ARG A 904 -7.47 33.62 22.12
N LYS A 905 -7.06 32.82 21.14
CA LYS A 905 -7.94 32.31 20.10
C LYS A 905 -8.18 30.83 20.41
N GLN A 906 -9.43 30.47 20.58
CA GLN A 906 -9.88 29.10 20.82
C GLN A 906 -10.76 28.70 19.65
N GLY A 907 -10.57 27.49 19.15
CA GLY A 907 -11.43 26.92 18.13
C GLY A 907 -11.65 25.46 18.49
N THR A 908 -12.90 25.00 18.43
CA THR A 908 -13.21 23.59 18.59
C THR A 908 -14.20 23.21 17.50
N ASP A 909 -13.79 22.26 16.67
CA ASP A 909 -14.62 21.68 15.62
C ASP A 909 -14.98 20.27 16.08
N LEU A 910 -16.27 19.99 16.21
CA LEU A 910 -16.80 18.68 16.58
C LEU A 910 -17.54 18.11 15.37
N LEU A 911 -17.14 16.92 14.94
CA LEU A 911 -17.84 16.15 13.93
C LEU A 911 -18.32 14.84 14.55
N SER A 912 -19.62 14.55 14.42
CA SER A 912 -20.19 13.25 14.75
C SER A 912 -20.99 12.74 13.56
N ALA A 913 -20.81 11.47 13.18
CA ALA A 913 -21.43 10.88 11.99
C ALA A 913 -22.09 9.53 12.29
N PRO A 914 -23.19 9.47 13.08
CA PRO A 914 -23.95 8.23 13.25
C PRO A 914 -24.47 7.71 11.91
N ARG A 915 -24.30 6.40 11.70
CA ARG A 915 -24.73 5.67 10.50
C ARG A 915 -25.56 4.47 10.91
N VAL A 916 -26.70 4.26 10.25
CA VAL A 916 -27.61 3.16 10.54
C VAL A 916 -28.17 2.59 9.25
N THR A 917 -28.13 1.26 9.12
CA THR A 917 -28.72 0.55 7.99
C THR A 917 -30.04 -0.05 8.42
N VAL A 918 -31.11 0.26 7.69
CA VAL A 918 -32.47 -0.08 8.06
C VAL A 918 -33.21 -0.60 6.83
N MET A 919 -34.10 -1.58 7.03
CA MET A 919 -34.98 -2.01 5.95
C MET A 919 -36.00 -0.92 5.62
N ASN A 920 -36.45 -0.90 4.36
CA ASN A 920 -37.48 0.02 3.91
C ASN A 920 -38.75 -0.06 4.79
N GLY A 921 -39.19 1.07 5.32
CA GLY A 921 -40.39 1.23 6.15
C GLY A 921 -40.23 0.86 7.63
N ILE A 922 -39.05 0.39 8.06
CA ILE A 922 -38.79 0.04 9.46
C ILE A 922 -38.13 1.22 10.17
N GLU A 923 -38.53 1.49 11.41
CA GLU A 923 -37.86 2.49 12.25
C GLU A 923 -36.61 1.91 12.91
N ALA A 924 -35.52 2.68 12.91
CA ALA A 924 -34.34 2.37 13.70
C ALA A 924 -33.93 3.54 14.58
N THR A 925 -33.33 3.20 15.72
CA THR A 925 -32.72 4.16 16.64
C THR A 925 -31.26 3.80 16.81
N ILE A 926 -30.37 4.78 16.64
CA ILE A 926 -28.96 4.66 17.02
C ILE A 926 -28.67 5.66 18.15
N THR A 927 -28.20 5.14 19.27
CA THR A 927 -27.80 5.92 20.44
C THR A 927 -26.30 5.79 20.63
N VAL A 928 -25.60 6.91 20.46
CA VAL A 928 -24.16 7.06 20.76
C VAL A 928 -24.06 8.05 21.90
N ALA A 929 -24.35 7.58 23.11
CA ALA A 929 -24.43 8.41 24.30
C ALA A 929 -23.87 7.68 25.53
N GLN A 930 -23.37 8.46 26.48
CA GLN A 930 -23.04 8.00 27.81
C GLN A 930 -24.22 8.24 28.75
N GLU A 931 -24.56 7.28 29.58
CA GLU A 931 -25.56 7.44 30.63
C GLU A 931 -25.01 8.30 31.77
N PHE A 932 -25.65 9.44 32.03
CA PHE A 932 -25.32 10.34 33.13
C PHE A 932 -26.32 10.16 34.27
N ILE A 933 -25.82 9.73 35.43
CA ILE A 933 -26.63 9.52 36.63
C ILE A 933 -26.74 10.82 37.41
N TYR A 934 -27.95 11.23 37.79
CA TYR A 934 -28.16 12.42 38.62
C TYR A 934 -29.25 12.23 39.68
N PRO A 935 -29.13 12.91 40.84
CA PRO A 935 -30.16 12.83 41.88
C PRO A 935 -31.43 13.55 41.43
N THR A 936 -32.58 12.90 41.60
CA THR A 936 -33.89 13.44 41.20
C THR A 936 -34.57 14.21 42.33
N GLY A 937 -34.07 14.10 43.56
CA GLY A 937 -34.50 14.87 44.72
C GLY A 937 -33.37 15.05 45.73
N TYR A 938 -33.63 15.83 46.78
CA TYR A 938 -32.73 15.97 47.92
C TYR A 938 -33.58 16.03 49.19
N GLN A 939 -33.23 15.24 50.20
CA GLN A 939 -33.78 15.45 51.54
C GLN A 939 -33.13 16.69 52.15
N GLN A 940 -33.96 17.57 52.71
CA GLN A 940 -33.49 18.76 53.40
C GLN A 940 -32.65 18.34 54.61
N ALA A 941 -31.54 19.05 54.83
CA ALA A 941 -30.72 18.90 56.01
C ALA A 941 -31.56 19.14 57.28
N ASN A 942 -31.63 18.15 58.17
CA ASN A 942 -32.33 18.31 59.44
C ASN A 942 -31.52 19.26 60.34
N ILE A 943 -32.03 20.47 60.58
CA ILE A 943 -31.39 21.46 61.45
C ILE A 943 -31.58 21.00 62.90
N GLY A 944 -30.61 20.24 63.42
CA GLY A 944 -30.59 19.84 64.82
C GLY A 944 -30.55 21.08 65.72
N THR A 945 -31.69 21.43 66.33
CA THR A 945 -31.72 22.43 67.40
C THR A 945 -31.07 21.80 68.62
N GLY A 946 -29.80 22.13 68.88
CA GLY A 946 -29.09 21.67 70.08
C GLY A 946 -29.89 22.06 71.33
N GLY A 947 -30.50 21.06 71.96
CA GLY A 947 -31.38 21.24 73.10
C GLY A 947 -30.65 21.88 74.28
N GLY A 948 -31.17 23.02 74.74
CA GLY A 948 -30.83 23.58 76.04
C GLY A 948 -31.35 22.68 77.16
N GLY A 949 -30.43 22.01 77.86
CA GLY A 949 -30.66 21.40 79.16
C GLY A 949 -29.93 22.19 80.23
N GLY A 950 -30.68 22.90 81.09
CA GLY A 950 -30.14 23.71 82.18
C GLY A 950 -29.62 22.88 83.36
N GLY A 951 -28.67 23.46 84.10
CA GLY A 951 -28.23 22.99 85.42
C GLY A 951 -27.15 23.92 85.97
N GLY A 952 -27.51 24.76 86.95
CA GLY A 952 -26.68 25.85 87.46
C GLY A 952 -25.49 25.45 88.36
N GLY A 953 -24.62 26.44 88.63
CA GLY A 953 -23.60 26.36 89.68
C GLY A 953 -22.35 27.20 89.43
N LEU A 954 -22.37 28.44 89.93
CA LEU A 954 -21.26 29.22 90.52
C LEU A 954 -19.79 28.97 90.06
N GLY A 955 -19.19 30.03 89.48
CA GLY A 955 -17.86 30.50 89.87
C GLY A 955 -16.66 30.11 89.00
N GLY A 956 -15.97 31.12 88.45
CA GLY A 956 -14.54 31.05 88.13
C GLY A 956 -14.17 30.87 86.65
N LEU A 957 -13.75 31.99 86.04
CA LEU A 957 -12.75 32.13 84.97
C LEU A 957 -12.30 30.82 84.28
N GLY A 958 -12.83 30.56 83.08
CA GLY A 958 -12.32 29.53 82.17
C GLY A 958 -13.41 28.87 81.32
N GLY A 959 -13.98 29.60 80.35
CA GLY A 959 -15.01 29.08 79.45
C GLY A 959 -14.57 29.15 78.00
N GLY A 960 -14.24 28.00 77.41
CA GLY A 960 -14.03 27.85 75.98
C GLY A 960 -15.33 28.12 75.21
N VAL A 961 -15.26 29.00 74.21
CA VAL A 961 -16.33 29.23 73.24
C VAL A 961 -15.97 28.43 71.99
N GLY A 962 -16.52 27.22 71.90
CA GLY A 962 -16.27 26.28 70.81
C GLY A 962 -17.48 25.37 70.58
N GLY A 963 -18.67 25.95 70.47
CA GLY A 963 -19.83 25.25 69.92
C GLY A 963 -19.88 25.50 68.41
N GLY A 964 -19.26 24.64 67.62
CA GLY A 964 -19.35 24.71 66.16
C GLY A 964 -20.78 24.45 65.71
N ILE A 965 -21.36 25.41 64.99
CA ILE A 965 -22.64 25.22 64.28
C ILE A 965 -22.36 24.24 63.14
N ASN A 966 -22.86 23.01 63.25
CA ASN A 966 -22.73 22.00 62.19
C ASN A 966 -24.03 22.00 61.37
N ILE A 967 -23.99 22.57 60.17
CA ILE A 967 -25.11 22.51 59.21
C ILE A 967 -24.83 21.30 58.33
N PRO A 968 -25.54 20.17 58.49
CA PRO A 968 -25.37 19.03 57.59
C PRO A 968 -25.77 19.44 56.17
N SER A 969 -25.08 18.91 55.15
CA SER A 969 -25.46 19.12 53.75
C SER A 969 -26.71 18.29 53.40
N ALA A 970 -27.50 18.75 52.44
CA ALA A 970 -28.65 18.00 51.94
C ALA A 970 -28.21 16.63 51.36
N THR A 971 -28.96 15.57 51.64
CA THR A 971 -28.67 14.22 51.13
C THR A 971 -29.42 13.98 49.83
N PRO A 972 -28.75 13.61 48.72
CA PRO A 972 -29.40 13.35 47.43
C PRO A 972 -30.31 12.12 47.50
N GLU A 973 -31.48 12.22 46.86
CA GLU A 973 -32.41 11.12 46.60
C GLU A 973 -32.39 10.77 45.11
N PHE A 974 -32.41 9.47 44.80
CA PHE A 974 -32.53 8.94 43.45
C PHE A 974 -33.89 8.23 43.35
N GLY A 975 -34.93 8.99 42.99
CA GLY A 975 -36.30 8.52 42.73
C GLY A 975 -36.68 8.52 41.24
N ILE A 976 -37.80 7.85 40.95
CA ILE A 976 -38.45 7.62 39.65
C ILE A 976 -39.24 8.87 39.23
N VAL A 977 -38.87 9.59 38.16
CA VAL A 977 -39.71 10.70 37.63
C VAL A 977 -39.71 10.71 36.10
N SER A 978 -40.92 10.80 35.52
CA SER A 978 -41.28 10.87 34.10
C SER A 978 -40.64 12.04 33.33
N PRO A 979 -40.26 11.87 32.05
CA PRO A 979 -41.18 11.53 30.93
C PRO A 979 -41.26 10.02 30.58
N PRO A 980 -42.25 9.56 29.81
CA PRO A 980 -42.44 8.15 29.44
C PRO A 980 -41.33 7.53 28.56
N ASP A 981 -40.38 8.33 28.09
CA ASP A 981 -39.43 7.96 27.03
C ASP A 981 -37.99 7.72 27.54
N GLU A 982 -37.70 7.90 28.84
CA GLU A 982 -36.34 7.77 29.45
C GLU A 982 -36.39 6.95 30.77
N GLU A 983 -35.33 6.19 31.09
CA GLU A 983 -35.20 5.39 32.33
C GLU A 983 -34.76 6.24 33.56
N ASP A 984 -35.16 5.82 34.77
CA ASP A 984 -35.09 6.60 36.01
C ASP A 984 -33.69 7.05 36.47
N GLY A 985 -33.48 8.36 36.66
CA GLY A 985 -32.23 8.89 37.23
C GLY A 985 -31.04 8.85 36.27
N PHE A 986 -31.26 8.45 35.03
CA PHE A 986 -30.29 8.45 33.94
C PHE A 986 -30.67 9.52 32.91
N ARG A 987 -29.66 10.12 32.30
CA ARG A 987 -29.83 10.93 31.09
C ARG A 987 -28.74 10.56 30.10
N GLU A 988 -29.16 10.22 28.89
CA GLU A 988 -28.23 9.99 27.78
C GLU A 988 -27.56 11.32 27.38
N VAL A 989 -26.23 11.38 27.48
CA VAL A 989 -25.38 12.48 27.03
C VAL A 989 -24.63 12.04 25.78
N GLY A 990 -25.08 12.48 24.61
CA GLY A 990 -24.50 12.15 23.31
C GLY A 990 -25.48 12.37 22.16
N VAL A 991 -25.36 11.57 21.11
CA VAL A 991 -26.19 11.69 19.90
C VAL A 991 -27.17 10.52 19.84
N VAL A 992 -28.45 10.85 19.71
CA VAL A 992 -29.54 9.91 19.47
C VAL A 992 -30.16 10.25 18.13
N LEU A 993 -30.16 9.32 17.20
CA LEU A 993 -30.81 9.49 15.90
C LEU A 993 -31.90 8.42 15.76
N ARG A 994 -33.13 8.88 15.62
CA ARG A 994 -34.28 8.04 15.24
C ARG A 994 -34.63 8.32 13.80
N VAL A 995 -34.72 7.28 12.98
CA VAL A 995 -34.98 7.41 11.55
C VAL A 995 -35.90 6.33 11.02
N THR A 996 -36.78 6.71 10.11
CA THR A 996 -37.61 5.79 9.33
C THR A 996 -37.46 6.10 7.85
N PRO A 997 -36.76 5.25 7.06
CA PRO A 997 -36.69 5.41 5.61
C PRO A 997 -37.90 4.81 4.91
N THR A 998 -38.32 5.44 3.83
CA THR A 998 -39.31 4.93 2.89
C THR A 998 -38.82 5.17 1.46
N VAL A 999 -38.48 4.10 0.75
CA VAL A 999 -38.04 4.16 -0.64
C VAL A 999 -39.26 4.35 -1.54
N GLN A 1000 -39.26 5.43 -2.31
CA GLN A 1000 -40.28 5.80 -3.28
C GLN A 1000 -39.83 5.45 -4.71
N LYS A 1001 -40.70 5.72 -5.69
CA LYS A 1001 -40.37 5.58 -7.11
C LYS A 1001 -39.17 6.48 -7.46
N TYR A 1002 -38.40 6.09 -8.49
CA TYR A 1002 -37.22 6.82 -8.97
C TYR A 1002 -36.06 6.91 -7.97
N ASN A 1003 -35.88 5.91 -7.10
CA ASN A 1003 -34.81 5.84 -6.11
C ASN A 1003 -34.74 7.09 -5.20
N GLN A 1004 -35.90 7.65 -4.89
CA GLN A 1004 -36.04 8.68 -3.88
C GLN A 1004 -36.27 8.01 -2.53
N ILE A 1005 -35.59 8.50 -1.51
CA ILE A 1005 -35.68 8.00 -0.13
C ILE A 1005 -36.33 9.11 0.68
N HIS A 1006 -37.56 8.85 1.11
CA HIS A 1006 -38.24 9.68 2.10
C HIS A 1006 -37.74 9.29 3.49
N LEU A 1007 -37.30 10.25 4.28
CA LEU A 1007 -36.74 10.04 5.61
C LEU A 1007 -37.52 10.86 6.63
N VAL A 1008 -38.05 10.18 7.64
CA VAL A 1008 -38.52 10.82 8.88
C VAL A 1008 -37.36 10.81 9.86
N LEU A 1009 -36.89 11.98 10.28
CA LEU A 1009 -35.66 12.14 11.07
C LEU A 1009 -35.91 12.89 12.36
N ASN A 1010 -35.48 12.30 13.47
CA ASN A 1010 -35.54 12.87 14.80
C ASN A 1010 -34.17 12.83 15.50
N PRO A 1011 -33.17 13.59 15.02
CA PRO A 1011 -31.89 13.72 15.71
C PRO A 1011 -32.00 14.53 17.01
N LYS A 1012 -31.33 14.06 18.06
CA LYS A 1012 -31.18 14.70 19.38
C LYS A 1012 -29.70 14.63 19.79
N VAL A 1013 -29.10 15.78 20.11
CA VAL A 1013 -27.74 15.90 20.65
C VAL A 1013 -27.84 16.47 22.06
N THR A 1014 -27.26 15.78 23.04
CA THR A 1014 -27.24 16.15 24.45
C THR A 1014 -25.81 16.31 24.94
N GLU A 1015 -25.51 17.45 25.54
CA GLU A 1015 -24.21 17.76 26.15
C GLU A 1015 -24.39 18.11 27.63
N PHE A 1016 -23.43 17.71 28.46
CA PHE A 1016 -23.37 18.11 29.85
C PHE A 1016 -22.66 19.47 29.98
N ASP A 1017 -23.36 20.48 30.52
CA ASP A 1017 -22.89 21.87 30.61
C ASP A 1017 -22.23 22.17 31.98
N GLY A 1018 -22.55 21.38 33.01
CA GLY A 1018 -21.98 21.52 34.36
C GLY A 1018 -23.01 21.34 35.46
N PHE A 1019 -22.67 21.78 36.67
CA PHE A 1019 -23.58 21.78 37.81
C PHE A 1019 -23.95 23.21 38.20
N VAL A 1020 -25.21 23.42 38.59
CA VAL A 1020 -25.68 24.64 39.21
C VAL A 1020 -26.21 24.34 40.60
N GLU A 1021 -25.85 25.21 41.54
CA GLU A 1021 -26.35 25.13 42.90
C GLU A 1021 -27.82 25.55 42.96
N TYR A 1022 -28.66 24.66 43.48
CA TYR A 1022 -30.10 24.85 43.59
C TYR A 1022 -30.51 25.03 45.06
N GLY A 1023 -31.41 25.96 45.35
CA GLY A 1023 -31.80 26.31 46.73
C GLY A 1023 -31.07 27.54 47.25
N GLY A 1024 -31.80 28.39 47.99
CA GLY A 1024 -31.25 29.61 48.56
C GLY A 1024 -30.23 29.33 49.67
N PRO A 1025 -29.40 30.33 50.04
CA PRO A 1025 -28.43 30.17 51.11
C PRO A 1025 -29.14 29.83 52.42
N VAL A 1026 -28.66 28.80 53.11
CA VAL A 1026 -29.21 28.36 54.39
C VAL A 1026 -28.52 29.16 55.49
N GLY A 1027 -29.29 30.00 56.19
CA GLY A 1027 -28.79 30.85 57.27
C GLY A 1027 -29.17 30.31 58.65
N SER A 1028 -28.20 30.23 59.57
CA SER A 1028 -28.49 30.04 61.00
C SER A 1028 -28.18 31.33 61.77
N ILE A 1029 -29.06 31.68 62.72
CA ILE A 1029 -28.93 32.87 63.57
C ILE A 1029 -28.53 32.40 64.97
N GLY A 1030 -27.29 32.71 65.39
CA GLY A 1030 -26.84 32.45 66.76
C GLY A 1030 -27.45 33.45 67.75
N THR A 1031 -28.03 33.00 68.87
CA THR A 1031 -28.75 33.84 69.84
C THR A 1031 -27.83 34.49 70.90
N GLY A 1032 -26.65 35.00 70.53
CA GLY A 1032 -25.66 35.58 71.46
C GLY A 1032 -25.11 36.95 71.03
N PHE A 1033 -24.51 37.69 71.96
CA PHE A 1033 -24.12 39.11 71.89
C PHE A 1033 -23.02 39.50 70.85
N SER A 1034 -22.65 38.59 69.94
CA SER A 1034 -21.92 38.87 68.71
C SER A 1034 -22.44 37.95 67.60
N THR A 1035 -23.53 38.39 66.94
CA THR A 1035 -24.23 37.63 65.91
C THR A 1035 -23.41 37.51 64.63
N ALA A 1036 -22.65 36.43 64.49
CA ALA A 1036 -22.22 35.93 63.18
C ALA A 1036 -23.41 35.20 62.55
N THR A 1037 -24.04 35.80 61.55
CA THR A 1037 -24.98 35.07 60.68
C THR A 1037 -24.14 34.22 59.74
N VAL A 1038 -24.20 32.90 59.91
CA VAL A 1038 -23.50 31.97 59.00
C VAL A 1038 -24.48 31.61 57.89
N LEU A 1039 -24.29 32.22 56.71
CA LEU A 1039 -24.93 31.80 55.46
C LEU A 1039 -24.03 30.72 54.83
N ALA A 1040 -24.55 29.50 54.73
CA ALA A 1040 -23.89 28.42 53.99
C ALA A 1040 -24.60 28.20 52.64
N PRO A 1041 -23.85 27.89 51.57
CA PRO A 1041 -24.42 27.36 50.33
C PRO A 1041 -25.31 26.13 50.64
N SER A 1042 -26.39 25.95 49.89
CA SER A 1042 -27.32 24.82 50.06
C SER A 1042 -26.63 23.47 49.79
N GLY A 1043 -25.55 23.47 49.00
CA GLY A 1043 -24.77 22.27 48.67
C GLY A 1043 -25.50 21.30 47.73
N VAL A 1044 -26.64 21.71 47.18
CA VAL A 1044 -27.47 20.94 46.25
C VAL A 1044 -27.03 21.27 44.83
N LEU A 1045 -26.29 20.37 44.18
CA LEU A 1045 -25.74 20.57 42.83
C LEU A 1045 -26.59 19.83 41.80
N MET A 1046 -27.40 20.55 41.02
CA MET A 1046 -28.17 19.96 39.92
C MET A 1046 -27.41 20.08 38.60
N PRO A 1047 -27.34 19.02 37.77
CA PRO A 1047 -26.69 19.09 36.47
C PRO A 1047 -27.51 19.91 35.47
N ILE A 1048 -26.83 20.63 34.59
CA ILE A 1048 -27.40 21.31 33.44
C ILE A 1048 -26.98 20.59 32.17
N PHE A 1049 -27.94 20.39 31.26
CA PHE A 1049 -27.70 19.76 29.97
C PHE A 1049 -28.14 20.70 28.85
N SER A 1050 -27.30 20.81 27.82
CA SER A 1050 -27.63 21.47 26.56
C SER A 1050 -28.21 20.42 25.61
N VAL A 1051 -29.49 20.58 25.25
CA VAL A 1051 -30.20 19.65 24.34
C VAL A 1051 -30.51 20.36 23.03
N ARG A 1052 -30.09 19.76 21.92
CA ARG A 1052 -30.38 20.22 20.56
C ARG A 1052 -31.18 19.14 19.86
N LYS A 1053 -32.43 19.42 19.46
CA LYS A 1053 -33.33 18.45 18.83
C LYS A 1053 -33.89 19.04 17.54
N VAL A 1054 -33.97 18.22 16.49
CA VAL A 1054 -34.67 18.55 15.25
C VAL A 1054 -35.62 17.41 14.92
N THR A 1055 -36.82 17.74 14.44
CA THR A 1055 -37.79 16.79 13.90
C THR A 1055 -38.13 17.28 12.50
N THR A 1056 -37.82 16.49 11.49
CA THR A 1056 -38.05 16.85 10.09
C THR A 1056 -38.38 15.64 9.23
N GLU A 1057 -39.01 15.90 8.10
CA GLU A 1057 -39.17 14.93 7.01
C GLU A 1057 -38.46 15.47 5.78
N VAL A 1058 -37.62 14.66 5.14
CA VAL A 1058 -36.86 15.07 3.95
C VAL A 1058 -36.91 13.98 2.90
N THR A 1059 -36.92 14.35 1.63
CA THR A 1059 -36.80 13.40 0.52
C THR A 1059 -35.46 13.63 -0.16
N VAL A 1060 -34.66 12.57 -0.23
CA VAL A 1060 -33.28 12.61 -0.75
C VAL A 1060 -33.15 11.58 -1.86
N PHE A 1061 -32.44 11.90 -2.94
CA PHE A 1061 -32.12 10.90 -3.94
C PHE A 1061 -31.08 9.91 -3.40
N ASP A 1062 -31.16 8.66 -3.81
CA ASP A 1062 -30.13 7.66 -3.51
C ASP A 1062 -28.72 8.18 -3.89
N GLY A 1063 -27.80 8.21 -2.92
CA GLY A 1063 -26.45 8.76 -3.08
C GLY A 1063 -26.30 10.27 -2.84
N ALA A 1064 -27.38 10.99 -2.55
CA ALA A 1064 -27.33 12.44 -2.35
C ALA A 1064 -27.26 12.83 -0.87
N THR A 1065 -26.66 13.99 -0.61
CA THR A 1065 -26.56 14.61 0.71
C THR A 1065 -27.42 15.88 0.75
N VAL A 1066 -28.19 16.05 1.82
CA VAL A 1066 -29.01 17.25 2.05
C VAL A 1066 -28.69 17.85 3.41
N ILE A 1067 -28.61 19.18 3.46
CA ILE A 1067 -28.51 19.94 4.71
C ILE A 1067 -29.91 20.08 5.29
N ILE A 1068 -30.14 19.48 6.46
CA ILE A 1068 -31.44 19.51 7.14
C ILE A 1068 -31.65 20.82 7.88
N GLY A 1069 -30.58 21.38 8.43
CA GLY A 1069 -30.64 22.64 9.14
C GLY A 1069 -29.31 23.05 9.75
N GLY A 1070 -29.30 24.25 10.31
CA GLY A 1070 -28.18 24.77 11.08
C GLY A 1070 -28.56 25.92 11.99
N LEU A 1071 -27.77 26.12 13.03
CA LEU A 1071 -27.94 27.22 13.98
C LEU A 1071 -26.61 27.95 14.14
N THR A 1072 -26.59 29.23 13.77
CA THR A 1072 -25.48 30.14 14.05
C THR A 1072 -25.85 31.02 15.24
N ARG A 1073 -25.01 30.99 16.28
CA ARG A 1073 -25.07 31.92 17.41
C ARG A 1073 -23.77 32.70 17.44
N GLU A 1074 -23.90 34.03 17.44
CA GLU A 1074 -22.78 34.95 17.64
C GLU A 1074 -23.02 35.74 18.93
N GLU A 1075 -21.99 35.81 19.76
CA GLU A 1075 -22.01 36.50 21.03
C GLU A 1075 -20.74 37.35 21.14
N VAL A 1076 -20.93 38.67 21.12
CA VAL A 1076 -19.85 39.65 21.29
C VAL A 1076 -20.05 40.35 22.61
N LYS A 1077 -19.07 40.25 23.50
CA LYS A 1077 -19.05 40.90 24.81
C LYS A 1077 -17.86 41.83 24.89
N THR A 1078 -18.13 43.11 25.06
CA THR A 1078 -17.11 44.13 25.26
C THR A 1078 -17.27 44.73 26.65
N VAL A 1079 -16.21 44.67 27.46
CA VAL A 1079 -16.14 45.27 28.78
C VAL A 1079 -15.03 46.32 28.76
N ASN A 1080 -15.39 47.56 29.05
CA ASN A 1080 -14.47 48.69 29.08
C ASN A 1080 -14.59 49.37 30.43
N ASP A 1081 -13.65 49.09 31.32
CA ASP A 1081 -13.57 49.68 32.65
C ASP A 1081 -12.54 50.81 32.65
N LYS A 1082 -12.85 51.94 33.26
CA LYS A 1082 -11.90 53.06 33.37
C LYS A 1082 -12.03 53.79 34.69
N ILE A 1083 -10.90 54.28 35.18
CA ILE A 1083 -10.88 55.16 36.35
C ILE A 1083 -11.31 56.56 35.90
N PRO A 1084 -12.32 57.18 36.53
CA PRO A 1084 -12.75 58.54 36.21
C PRO A 1084 -11.57 59.53 36.28
N VAL A 1085 -11.55 60.51 35.37
CA VAL A 1085 -10.47 61.50 35.18
C VAL A 1085 -9.16 60.90 34.66
N LEU A 1086 -8.53 59.98 35.39
CA LEU A 1086 -7.21 59.42 35.04
C LEU A 1086 -7.22 58.61 33.75
N GLY A 1087 -8.29 57.85 33.49
CA GLY A 1087 -8.44 57.06 32.25
C GLY A 1087 -8.64 57.90 30.98
N ASN A 1088 -9.04 59.18 31.10
CA ASN A 1088 -9.28 60.05 29.96
C ASN A 1088 -8.05 60.90 29.56
N LEU A 1089 -6.92 60.78 30.28
CA LEU A 1089 -5.70 61.54 29.98
C LEU A 1089 -5.05 61.05 28.67
N PRO A 1090 -4.61 61.94 27.76
CA PRO A 1090 -3.87 61.53 26.57
C PRO A 1090 -2.53 60.89 26.97
N LEU A 1091 -2.10 59.87 26.22
CA LEU A 1091 -0.88 59.06 26.43
C LEU A 1091 -0.89 58.18 27.68
N VAL A 1092 -1.22 58.72 28.85
CA VAL A 1092 -1.11 58.02 30.15
C VAL A 1092 -2.41 57.33 30.56
N GLY A 1093 -3.57 57.79 30.07
CA GLY A 1093 -4.88 57.25 30.44
C GLY A 1093 -5.07 55.77 30.09
N ARG A 1094 -4.28 55.25 29.13
CA ARG A 1094 -4.29 53.83 28.77
C ARG A 1094 -3.87 52.90 29.92
N LEU A 1095 -3.09 53.39 30.88
CA LEU A 1095 -2.68 52.65 32.09
C LEU A 1095 -3.79 52.58 33.15
N PHE A 1096 -4.84 53.38 33.01
CA PHE A 1096 -5.95 53.52 33.96
C PHE A 1096 -7.29 53.07 33.36
N GLN A 1097 -7.24 52.34 32.25
CA GLN A 1097 -8.39 51.71 31.60
C GLN A 1097 -8.08 50.24 31.32
N SER A 1098 -9.09 49.39 31.44
CA SER A 1098 -9.09 48.01 30.96
C SER A 1098 -10.06 47.87 29.81
N SER A 1099 -9.67 47.04 28.85
CA SER A 1099 -10.53 46.63 27.75
C SER A 1099 -10.44 45.11 27.65
N ALA A 1100 -11.61 44.49 27.64
CA ALA A 1100 -11.79 43.07 27.37
C ALA A 1100 -12.85 42.91 26.28
N GLU A 1101 -12.52 42.13 25.26
CA GLU A 1101 -13.41 41.78 24.16
C GLU A 1101 -13.43 40.26 24.04
N SER A 1102 -14.61 39.67 24.21
CA SER A 1102 -14.85 38.26 23.96
C SER A 1102 -15.78 38.13 22.75
N TYR A 1103 -15.31 37.40 21.77
CA TYR A 1103 -16.06 37.03 20.58
C TYR A 1103 -16.27 35.52 20.62
N GLN A 1104 -17.51 35.07 20.58
CA GLN A 1104 -17.86 33.66 20.51
C GLN A 1104 -18.83 33.45 19.36
N LYS A 1105 -18.46 32.61 18.40
CA LYS A 1105 -19.30 32.20 17.27
C LYS A 1105 -19.43 30.69 17.30
N ARG A 1106 -20.67 30.21 17.23
CA ARG A 1106 -20.99 28.79 17.22
C ARG A 1106 -21.92 28.49 16.07
N ASN A 1107 -21.49 27.60 15.17
CA ASN A 1107 -22.27 27.12 14.04
C ASN A 1107 -22.51 25.63 14.23
N LEU A 1108 -23.77 25.21 14.26
CA LEU A 1108 -24.15 23.80 14.14
C LEU A 1108 -24.74 23.59 12.75
N LEU A 1109 -24.30 22.54 12.05
CA LEU A 1109 -24.81 22.09 10.75
C LEU A 1109 -25.14 20.61 10.83
N ILE A 1110 -26.27 20.21 10.25
CA ILE A 1110 -26.72 18.81 10.20
C ILE A 1110 -26.89 18.40 8.74
N PHE A 1111 -26.07 17.45 8.29
CA PHE A 1111 -26.13 16.84 6.97
C PHE A 1111 -26.73 15.46 7.08
N VAL A 1112 -27.54 15.06 6.10
CA VAL A 1112 -28.03 13.69 5.99
C VAL A 1112 -27.80 13.17 4.59
N SER A 1113 -27.20 11.99 4.52
CA SER A 1113 -26.96 11.21 3.32
C SER A 1113 -27.70 9.88 3.42
N ALA A 1114 -28.23 9.41 2.30
CA ALA A 1114 -29.03 8.19 2.25
C ALA A 1114 -28.70 7.37 1.00
N ASN A 1115 -28.34 6.11 1.23
CA ASN A 1115 -27.87 5.19 0.19
C ASN A 1115 -28.70 3.92 0.20
N ILE A 1116 -29.09 3.43 -0.97
CA ILE A 1116 -29.70 2.12 -1.10
C ILE A 1116 -28.58 1.07 -1.11
N VAL A 1117 -28.65 0.13 -0.17
CA VAL A 1117 -27.67 -0.94 -0.01
C VAL A 1117 -28.30 -2.31 -0.24
N SER A 1118 -27.51 -3.22 -0.81
CA SER A 1118 -27.87 -4.62 -0.99
C SER A 1118 -27.83 -5.36 0.35
N ALA A 1119 -28.47 -6.52 0.43
CA ALA A 1119 -28.42 -7.39 1.61
C ALA A 1119 -26.99 -7.80 2.02
N GLY A 1120 -26.03 -7.77 1.08
CA GLY A 1120 -24.60 -7.99 1.33
C GLY A 1120 -23.83 -6.77 1.84
N GLY A 1121 -24.50 -5.63 2.06
CA GLY A 1121 -23.88 -4.38 2.54
C GLY A 1121 -23.17 -3.55 1.46
N SER A 1122 -23.18 -3.99 0.19
CA SER A 1122 -22.66 -3.20 -0.92
C SER A 1122 -23.68 -2.15 -1.37
N PRO A 1123 -23.27 -0.90 -1.67
CA PRO A 1123 -24.15 0.07 -2.29
C PRO A 1123 -24.57 -0.44 -3.67
N VAL A 1124 -25.85 -0.29 -4.02
CA VAL A 1124 -26.43 -0.79 -5.28
C VAL A 1124 -25.80 -0.13 -6.53
N ARG A 1125 -24.96 0.90 -6.34
CA ARG A 1125 -24.28 1.68 -7.40
C ARG A 1125 -22.82 1.35 -7.67
N GLU A 1126 -22.18 0.40 -7.00
CA GLU A 1126 -20.80 0.02 -7.34
C GLU A 1126 -20.74 -0.88 -8.57
N ASN A 1127 -20.62 -0.27 -9.75
CA ASN A 1127 -20.14 -0.96 -10.94
C ASN A 1127 -18.62 -0.74 -11.03
N ILE A 1128 -17.83 -1.60 -10.38
CA ILE A 1128 -16.36 -1.52 -10.49
C ILE A 1128 -15.97 -2.15 -11.83
N GLN A 1129 -15.78 -1.32 -12.86
CA GLN A 1129 -15.30 -1.77 -14.15
C GLN A 1129 -13.82 -2.23 -14.06
N ASN A 1130 -13.56 -3.43 -14.57
CA ASN A 1130 -12.25 -4.02 -14.87
C ASN A 1130 -11.31 -4.23 -13.68
N ILE A 1131 -11.65 -5.23 -12.85
CA ILE A 1131 -10.69 -5.84 -11.95
C ILE A 1131 -10.33 -7.24 -12.46
N THR A 1132 -9.04 -7.50 -12.68
CA THR A 1132 -8.56 -8.82 -13.12
C THR A 1132 -8.88 -9.90 -12.07
N PRO A 1133 -9.02 -11.19 -12.47
CA PRO A 1133 -9.41 -12.28 -11.57
C PRO A 1133 -8.50 -12.52 -10.34
N GLN A 1134 -7.38 -11.79 -10.24
CA GLN A 1134 -6.34 -11.93 -9.22
C GLN A 1134 -6.28 -10.76 -8.23
N SER A 1135 -7.20 -9.78 -8.31
CA SER A 1135 -7.10 -8.63 -7.39
C SER A 1135 -7.55 -8.95 -5.96
N ILE A 1136 -6.85 -8.33 -5.04
CA ILE A 1136 -7.05 -8.29 -3.59
C ILE A 1136 -8.42 -7.72 -3.15
N PHE A 1137 -9.19 -7.10 -4.05
CA PHE A 1137 -10.51 -6.54 -3.73
C PHE A 1137 -11.68 -7.51 -3.96
N LYS A 1138 -11.43 -8.71 -4.52
CA LYS A 1138 -12.47 -9.73 -4.71
C LYS A 1138 -12.73 -10.56 -3.44
N ASP A 1139 -11.75 -10.65 -2.54
CA ASP A 1139 -11.85 -11.32 -1.24
C ASP A 1139 -11.77 -10.28 -0.12
N PRO A 1140 -12.85 -9.99 0.63
CA PRO A 1140 -12.82 -8.98 1.68
C PRO A 1140 -11.90 -9.42 2.83
N VAL A 1141 -10.91 -8.59 3.15
CA VAL A 1141 -10.05 -8.74 4.34
C VAL A 1141 -10.67 -7.95 5.48
N ILE A 1142 -11.12 -8.63 6.54
CA ILE A 1142 -11.56 -7.95 7.77
C ILE A 1142 -10.31 -7.53 8.55
N LEU A 1143 -10.14 -6.22 8.76
CA LEU A 1143 -9.15 -5.68 9.67
C LEU A 1143 -9.71 -5.75 11.10
N THR A 1144 -9.13 -6.63 11.91
CA THR A 1144 -9.29 -6.59 13.37
C THR A 1144 -8.07 -5.90 14.00
N PRO A 1145 -8.16 -5.39 15.25
CA PRO A 1145 -7.03 -4.74 15.93
C PRO A 1145 -5.76 -5.61 16.06
N THR A 1146 -5.85 -6.90 15.76
CA THR A 1146 -4.79 -7.90 15.88
C THR A 1146 -4.18 -8.37 14.55
N GLY A 1147 -4.62 -7.87 13.39
CA GLY A 1147 -4.04 -8.17 12.06
C GLY A 1147 -4.99 -8.86 11.07
N THR A 1148 -4.52 -9.02 9.82
CA THR A 1148 -5.33 -9.48 8.66
C THR A 1148 -5.45 -11.00 8.56
N ILE A 1149 -6.67 -11.54 8.59
CA ILE A 1149 -6.96 -12.96 8.31
C ILE A 1149 -7.72 -13.05 6.96
N ARG A 1150 -7.26 -13.91 6.04
CA ARG A 1150 -7.94 -14.19 4.76
C ARG A 1150 -8.90 -15.37 4.93
N ARG A 1151 -10.14 -15.26 4.42
CA ARG A 1151 -11.07 -16.40 4.29
C ARG A 1151 -11.00 -16.93 2.86
N SER A 1152 -10.70 -18.22 2.68
CA SER A 1152 -10.99 -18.94 1.44
C SER A 1152 -12.30 -19.72 1.61
N PHE A 1153 -13.27 -19.49 0.72
CA PHE A 1153 -14.44 -20.36 0.62
C PHE A 1153 -14.08 -21.55 -0.26
N LYS A 1154 -13.93 -22.72 0.34
CA LYS A 1154 -13.84 -23.99 -0.40
C LYS A 1154 -15.25 -24.57 -0.45
N ALA A 1155 -15.92 -24.38 -1.59
CA ALA A 1155 -17.14 -25.12 -1.89
C ALA A 1155 -16.78 -26.59 -2.08
N GLY A 1156 -17.53 -27.48 -1.43
CA GLY A 1156 -17.36 -28.92 -1.56
C GLY A 1156 -18.10 -29.44 -2.78
N GLU A 1157 -17.41 -30.23 -3.59
CA GLU A 1157 -17.95 -31.36 -4.33
C GLU A 1157 -16.76 -32.25 -4.74
N ASP A 1158 -16.75 -33.47 -4.19
CA ASP A 1158 -16.35 -34.74 -4.81
C ASP A 1158 -15.75 -35.72 -3.78
N ASP A 1159 -16.63 -36.57 -3.23
CA ASP A 1159 -16.30 -37.97 -2.96
C ASP A 1159 -16.69 -38.77 -4.22
N GLY A 1160 -15.73 -39.48 -4.82
CA GLY A 1160 -16.03 -40.62 -5.70
C GLY A 1160 -15.24 -40.74 -7.01
N ASN A 1161 -13.93 -41.06 -6.94
CA ASN A 1161 -13.25 -42.25 -7.52
C ASN A 1161 -11.74 -42.01 -7.62
#